data_AF-A0A4Y2S4J0-F1
#
_entry.id   AF-A0A4Y2S4J0-F1
#
_cell.length_a   1.000
_cell.length_b   1.000
_cell.length_c   1.000
_cell.angle_alpha   90.00
_cell.angle_beta   90.00
_cell.angle_gamma   90.00
#
_symmetry.space_group_name_H-M   'P 1'
#
loop_
_entity.id
_entity.type
_entity.pdbx_description
1 polymer ?
#
loop_
_entity_poly.entity_id
_entity_poly.type
_entity_poly.pdbx_seq_one_letter_code
_entity_poly.pdbx_strand_id
1 'polypeptide(L)'
;MPKWKAHYDGARKYLPEWETEFPWLQKDDKEGAICKLCRKSLRCKKFIILQHSKSSGHIIKETATNSCKSVAFFMKKSTNEDEALKKAELQLAASISCHCSISSIDHIGEIIQQYSKGSVLEKLKMHRTKCSRLISEVLSVEQKNELRDDLEGKKYSILMDETTDISSEKKVGLCIKYFSEKHLCVEDQFLGLVSVTETTGEALFNAMQTLLHEFNLNLKDCVGFGTDGANNMTGENNSVWSRIKQTSPNCVKMQCVCHSLALCVKKAFEILPSHLGFLVTEIPSWFKKSSERRGNFKKIFDTININEERQGVPLPFKKLSVTRWLVRGVVIYNILINWLELKTFFISEKKNASQKARYRARIIAEMLEDDANRLYFVFLCPIVQEFERINAFFQLKNAEPEELLKELDLHHESLKRRLYSSDGKMLPFEDVDFGAHFTNEMKKYQESHENSLRVSLGLKRRCYDFLMKLLDEVKMRLPNNKSAFKGMRWLAPKTVLSQTDRLVFSELPLQHLMGNKNNIENQYRKIMLHIWKEEDIFKDGFPSNDSVSFWTGIKKYENSSGDNPYHDLAEYAINCLLFPISNAAVERVFSQLYLIKTKVRNNMSLTMLQSILRIRSAFQSRNICCRNFEPTKKMLELFNSNIYENSTTTDEDALEFL
;
A
#
# COMPACT_ATOMS: atom_id res chain seq x y z
N MET A 1 -75.37 -68.14 4.67
CA MET A 1 -76.35 -67.10 5.09
C MET A 1 -75.62 -65.79 5.34
N PRO A 2 -75.91 -64.72 4.59
CA PRO A 2 -75.28 -63.40 4.74
C PRO A 2 -76.25 -62.34 5.30
N LYS A 3 -75.81 -61.39 6.15
CA LYS A 3 -76.45 -60.06 6.32
C LYS A 3 -75.49 -58.94 6.79
N TRP A 4 -75.29 -57.97 5.87
CA TRP A 4 -75.18 -56.49 5.94
C TRP A 4 -74.41 -55.79 7.10
N LYS A 5 -73.36 -54.93 6.93
CA LYS A 5 -73.00 -53.72 6.12
C LYS A 5 -73.09 -52.40 6.91
N ALA A 6 -71.94 -51.75 7.18
CA ALA A 6 -71.65 -50.31 7.17
C ALA A 6 -70.24 -50.08 7.76
N HIS A 7 -69.37 -49.15 7.36
CA HIS A 7 -69.12 -48.34 6.17
C HIS A 7 -67.77 -47.63 6.43
N TYR A 8 -66.90 -47.57 5.43
CA TYR A 8 -65.77 -46.63 5.25
C TYR A 8 -64.65 -46.51 6.30
N ASP A 9 -63.56 -47.25 6.10
CA ASP A 9 -62.22 -46.85 6.55
C ASP A 9 -61.50 -46.17 5.36
N GLY A 10 -61.88 -44.91 5.11
CA GLY A 10 -61.34 -44.10 4.04
C GLY A 10 -59.93 -43.63 4.39
N ALA A 11 -58.94 -43.97 3.56
CA ALA A 11 -57.65 -43.29 3.49
C ALA A 11 -57.91 -41.78 3.33
N ARG A 12 -57.78 -41.03 4.43
CA ARG A 12 -58.06 -39.58 4.43
C ARG A 12 -56.92 -38.87 3.74
N LYS A 13 -57.16 -38.50 2.48
CA LYS A 13 -56.28 -37.65 1.67
C LYS A 13 -56.27 -36.22 2.22
N TYR A 14 -55.22 -35.48 1.91
CA TYR A 14 -55.13 -34.05 2.19
C TYR A 14 -56.35 -33.30 1.65
N LEU A 15 -56.95 -32.43 2.47
CA LEU A 15 -58.06 -31.56 2.04
C LEU A 15 -57.54 -30.14 1.82
N PRO A 16 -57.62 -29.58 0.59
CA PRO A 16 -57.18 -28.21 0.30
C PRO A 16 -57.83 -27.13 1.17
N GLU A 17 -59.05 -27.37 1.65
CA GLU A 17 -59.78 -26.49 2.58
C GLU A 17 -59.03 -26.27 3.92
N TRP A 18 -58.09 -27.15 4.28
CA TRP A 18 -57.27 -26.94 5.48
C TRP A 18 -56.22 -25.84 5.30
N GLU A 19 -55.86 -25.47 4.08
CA GLU A 19 -54.93 -24.35 3.83
C GLU A 19 -55.55 -23.00 4.17
N THR A 20 -56.88 -22.86 4.04
CA THR A 20 -57.60 -21.65 4.46
C THR A 20 -57.66 -21.50 5.98
N GLU A 21 -57.74 -22.62 6.72
CA GLU A 21 -57.73 -22.60 8.20
C GLU A 21 -56.31 -22.58 8.78
N PHE A 22 -55.34 -23.15 8.08
CA PHE A 22 -53.94 -23.26 8.50
C PHE A 22 -53.02 -22.81 7.36
N PRO A 23 -52.75 -21.49 7.21
CA PRO A 23 -52.00 -20.95 6.07
C PRO A 23 -50.55 -21.47 5.94
N TRP A 24 -49.99 -22.00 7.03
CA TRP A 24 -48.66 -22.63 7.07
C TRP A 24 -48.64 -24.09 6.61
N LEU A 25 -49.80 -24.69 6.34
CA LEU A 25 -49.92 -26.06 5.83
C LEU A 25 -49.79 -26.07 4.30
N GLN A 26 -49.28 -27.17 3.75
CA GLN A 26 -49.21 -27.44 2.30
C GLN A 26 -49.38 -28.94 2.04
N LYS A 27 -49.85 -29.31 0.86
CA LYS A 27 -49.86 -30.69 0.38
C LYS A 27 -48.43 -31.20 0.12
N ASP A 28 -48.12 -32.39 0.62
CA ASP A 28 -46.88 -33.14 0.34
C ASP A 28 -47.01 -33.95 -0.96
N ASP A 29 -45.90 -34.30 -1.61
CA ASP A 29 -45.84 -34.98 -2.92
C ASP A 29 -46.54 -36.36 -2.92
N LYS A 30 -46.79 -36.92 -1.73
CA LYS A 30 -47.47 -38.20 -1.51
C LYS A 30 -48.88 -38.06 -0.92
N GLU A 31 -49.61 -37.00 -1.27
CA GLU A 31 -50.98 -36.71 -0.76
C GLU A 31 -51.05 -36.49 0.77
N GLY A 32 -49.90 -36.23 1.39
CA GLY A 32 -49.72 -35.95 2.82
C GLY A 32 -49.90 -34.46 3.16
N ALA A 33 -49.77 -34.10 4.45
CA ALA A 33 -49.77 -32.72 4.90
C ALA A 33 -48.37 -32.34 5.41
N ILE A 34 -47.79 -31.23 4.99
CA ILE A 34 -46.51 -30.72 5.51
C ILE A 34 -46.67 -29.31 6.06
N CYS A 35 -46.01 -29.01 7.18
CA CYS A 35 -45.91 -27.65 7.70
C CYS A 35 -44.74 -26.91 7.07
N LYS A 36 -45.01 -25.79 6.37
CA LYS A 36 -44.00 -24.93 5.70
C LYS A 36 -43.02 -24.31 6.70
N LEU A 37 -43.47 -24.00 7.91
CA LEU A 37 -42.67 -23.37 8.95
C LEU A 37 -41.76 -24.37 9.67
N CYS A 38 -42.32 -25.54 10.01
CA CYS A 38 -41.60 -26.56 10.77
C CYS A 38 -40.83 -27.55 9.88
N ARG A 39 -41.13 -27.62 8.58
CA ARG A 39 -40.68 -28.65 7.63
C ARG A 39 -40.92 -30.08 8.14
N LYS A 40 -42.06 -30.30 8.81
CA LYS A 40 -42.47 -31.60 9.36
C LYS A 40 -43.68 -32.14 8.63
N SER A 41 -43.60 -33.40 8.20
CA SER A 41 -44.72 -34.14 7.63
C SER A 41 -45.69 -34.55 8.75
N LEU A 42 -46.98 -34.35 8.50
CA LEU A 42 -48.10 -34.55 9.40
C LEU A 42 -49.07 -35.55 8.77
N ARG A 43 -49.70 -36.37 9.61
CA ARG A 43 -50.80 -37.24 9.14
C ARG A 43 -52.01 -36.38 8.78
N CYS A 44 -52.70 -36.70 7.69
CA CYS A 44 -53.90 -36.02 7.18
C CYS A 44 -55.13 -36.24 8.09
N LYS A 45 -55.04 -35.78 9.34
CA LYS A 45 -56.11 -35.72 10.32
C LYS A 45 -56.12 -34.32 10.93
N LYS A 46 -57.24 -33.60 10.80
CA LYS A 46 -57.41 -32.23 11.31
C LYS A 46 -57.00 -32.06 12.77
N PHE A 47 -57.28 -33.05 13.63
CA PHE A 47 -56.85 -33.07 15.03
C PHE A 47 -55.32 -33.01 15.20
N ILE A 48 -54.55 -33.74 14.39
CA ILE A 48 -53.07 -33.74 14.44
C ILE A 48 -52.50 -32.40 13.98
N ILE A 49 -53.12 -31.80 12.96
CA ILE A 49 -52.77 -30.47 12.45
C ILE A 49 -53.03 -29.40 13.53
N LEU A 50 -54.18 -29.46 14.19
CA LEU A 50 -54.51 -28.62 15.34
C LEU A 50 -53.53 -28.80 16.50
N GLN A 51 -53.15 -30.04 16.82
CA GLN A 51 -52.18 -30.30 17.89
C GLN A 51 -50.78 -29.77 17.54
N HIS A 52 -50.37 -29.87 16.27
CA HIS A 52 -49.12 -29.29 15.79
C HIS A 52 -49.11 -27.76 15.90
N SER A 53 -50.22 -27.10 15.54
CA SER A 53 -50.37 -25.64 15.64
C SER A 53 -50.14 -25.10 17.06
N LYS A 54 -50.47 -25.91 18.07
CA LYS A 54 -50.31 -25.58 19.49
C LYS A 54 -48.96 -26.00 20.07
N SER A 55 -48.08 -26.62 19.29
CA SER A 55 -46.77 -27.04 19.77
C SER A 55 -45.84 -25.84 19.95
N SER A 56 -45.08 -25.82 21.04
CA SER A 56 -44.16 -24.72 21.37
C SER A 56 -43.17 -24.41 20.23
N GLY A 57 -42.64 -25.45 19.59
CA GLY A 57 -41.73 -25.30 18.44
C GLY A 57 -42.37 -24.72 17.18
N HIS A 58 -43.68 -24.93 16.97
CA HIS A 58 -44.42 -24.33 15.86
C HIS A 58 -44.75 -22.87 16.15
N ILE A 59 -45.26 -22.58 17.35
CA ILE A 59 -45.61 -21.21 17.79
C ILE A 59 -44.39 -20.29 17.67
N ILE A 60 -43.21 -20.69 18.15
CA ILE A 60 -41.98 -19.86 18.05
C ILE A 60 -41.66 -19.50 16.59
N LYS A 61 -41.77 -20.47 15.67
CA LYS A 61 -41.48 -20.26 14.24
C LYS A 61 -42.58 -19.45 13.55
N GLU A 62 -43.83 -19.64 13.93
CA GLU A 62 -44.97 -18.88 13.40
C GLU A 62 -44.92 -17.42 13.84
N THR A 63 -44.58 -17.14 15.11
CA THR A 63 -44.37 -15.77 15.60
C THR A 63 -43.17 -15.10 14.91
N ALA A 64 -42.06 -15.84 14.72
CA ALA A 64 -40.90 -15.34 13.97
C ALA A 64 -41.25 -15.00 12.51
N THR A 65 -42.04 -15.85 11.84
CA THR A 65 -42.43 -15.64 10.44
C THR A 65 -43.47 -14.52 10.30
N ASN A 66 -44.41 -14.38 11.24
CA ASN A 66 -45.38 -13.27 11.25
C ASN A 66 -44.75 -11.91 11.61
N SER A 67 -43.65 -11.90 12.38
CA SER A 67 -42.82 -10.70 12.58
C SER A 67 -42.04 -10.30 11.31
N CYS A 68 -41.94 -11.22 10.35
CA CYS A 68 -41.31 -11.06 9.04
C CYS A 68 -42.38 -11.14 7.94
N LYS A 69 -43.44 -10.33 8.00
CA LYS A 69 -44.30 -10.16 6.82
C LYS A 69 -43.47 -9.58 5.69
N SER A 70 -43.33 -10.35 4.60
CA SER A 70 -42.88 -9.87 3.32
C SER A 70 -43.71 -8.65 2.94
N VAL A 71 -43.06 -7.49 2.84
CA VAL A 71 -43.64 -6.33 2.17
C VAL A 71 -43.90 -6.77 0.74
N ALA A 72 -45.18 -6.84 0.37
CA ALA A 72 -45.56 -7.00 -1.03
C ALA A 72 -44.81 -5.92 -1.83
N PHE A 73 -44.01 -6.38 -2.79
CA PHE A 73 -43.11 -5.56 -3.59
C PHE A 73 -43.93 -4.67 -4.54
N PHE A 74 -44.52 -3.61 -4.01
CA PHE A 74 -44.68 -2.39 -4.80
C PHE A 74 -43.26 -1.89 -5.05
N MET A 75 -42.81 -1.89 -6.30
CA MET A 75 -41.67 -1.06 -6.72
C MET A 75 -42.04 0.39 -6.41
N LYS A 76 -41.83 0.81 -5.16
CA LYS A 76 -41.90 2.21 -4.76
C LYS A 76 -40.71 2.84 -5.46
N LYS A 77 -40.96 3.72 -6.43
CA LYS A 77 -39.95 4.67 -6.91
C LYS A 77 -39.29 5.26 -5.66
N SER A 78 -37.98 5.08 -5.50
CA SER A 78 -37.26 5.63 -4.35
C SER A 78 -37.58 7.12 -4.28
N THR A 79 -38.02 7.59 -3.11
CA THR A 79 -38.24 9.03 -2.93
C THR A 79 -36.87 9.73 -2.97
N ASN A 80 -36.82 11.01 -3.34
CA ASN A 80 -35.57 11.79 -3.30
C ASN A 80 -34.94 11.76 -1.89
N GLU A 81 -35.75 11.66 -0.83
CA GLU A 81 -35.29 11.50 0.55
C GLU A 81 -34.60 10.14 0.81
N ASP A 82 -35.11 9.04 0.25
CA ASP A 82 -34.51 7.71 0.41
C ASP A 82 -33.13 7.64 -0.27
N GLU A 83 -33.00 8.25 -1.44
CA GLU A 83 -31.72 8.33 -2.14
C GLU A 83 -30.71 9.21 -1.37
N ALA A 84 -31.17 10.35 -0.83
CA ALA A 84 -30.34 11.21 0.01
C ALA A 84 -29.85 10.48 1.28
N LEU A 85 -30.70 9.67 1.91
CA LEU A 85 -30.31 8.86 3.07
C LEU A 85 -29.27 7.81 2.67
N LYS A 86 -29.48 7.10 1.55
CA LYS A 86 -28.50 6.13 1.04
C LYS A 86 -27.14 6.78 0.77
N LYS A 87 -27.14 7.98 0.19
CA LYS A 87 -25.90 8.74 -0.07
C LYS A 87 -25.16 9.05 1.24
N ALA A 88 -25.89 9.53 2.25
CA ALA A 88 -25.31 9.81 3.56
C ALA A 88 -24.71 8.55 4.23
N GLU A 89 -25.42 7.42 4.17
CA GLU A 89 -24.93 6.15 4.73
C GLU A 89 -23.66 5.64 4.02
N LEU A 90 -23.59 5.78 2.69
CA LEU A 90 -22.40 5.44 1.92
C LEU A 90 -21.23 6.38 2.21
N GLN A 91 -21.47 7.68 2.38
CA GLN A 91 -20.45 8.65 2.80
C GLN A 91 -19.93 8.35 4.20
N LEU A 92 -20.82 7.99 5.14
CA LEU A 92 -20.43 7.57 6.49
C LEU A 92 -19.58 6.28 6.45
N ALA A 93 -19.99 5.28 5.66
CA ALA A 93 -19.24 4.04 5.48
C ALA A 93 -17.84 4.31 4.90
N ALA A 94 -17.75 5.18 3.89
CA ALA A 94 -16.49 5.59 3.30
C ALA A 94 -15.59 6.30 4.34
N SER A 95 -16.15 7.20 5.15
CA SER A 95 -15.44 7.90 6.23
C SER A 95 -14.90 6.93 7.29
N ILE A 96 -15.74 5.98 7.76
CA ILE A 96 -15.34 4.93 8.69
C ILE A 96 -14.19 4.10 8.13
N SER A 97 -14.30 3.66 6.86
CA SER A 97 -13.25 2.87 6.21
C SER A 97 -11.92 3.64 6.13
N CYS A 98 -11.94 4.96 5.96
CA CYS A 98 -10.73 5.78 5.82
C CYS A 98 -10.05 6.08 7.16
N HIS A 99 -10.81 6.25 8.24
CA HIS A 99 -10.29 6.91 9.45
C HIS A 99 -10.50 6.15 10.75
N CYS A 100 -11.46 5.25 10.84
CA CYS A 100 -11.92 4.69 12.10
C CYS A 100 -11.90 3.17 12.11
N SER A 101 -12.27 2.58 13.25
CA SER A 101 -12.73 1.20 13.30
C SER A 101 -14.22 1.16 12.94
N ILE A 102 -14.69 0.03 12.40
CA ILE A 102 -16.10 -0.14 12.04
C ILE A 102 -16.99 -0.02 13.27
N SER A 103 -16.57 -0.55 14.43
CA SER A 103 -17.35 -0.48 15.68
C SER A 103 -17.60 0.95 16.16
N SER A 104 -16.86 1.95 15.66
CA SER A 104 -17.08 3.36 16.01
C SER A 104 -18.45 3.87 15.55
N ILE A 105 -19.05 3.25 14.51
CA ILE A 105 -20.33 3.70 13.96
C ILE A 105 -21.52 3.42 14.88
N ASP A 106 -21.41 2.46 15.80
CA ASP A 106 -22.56 2.00 16.59
C ASP A 106 -23.21 3.14 17.38
N HIS A 107 -22.41 3.92 18.13
CA HIS A 107 -22.91 5.08 18.86
C HIS A 107 -22.94 6.35 18.02
N ILE A 108 -22.04 6.49 17.04
CA ILE A 108 -22.04 7.67 16.15
C ILE A 108 -23.35 7.73 15.35
N GLY A 109 -23.83 6.59 14.84
CA GLY A 109 -25.09 6.50 14.13
C GLY A 109 -26.29 6.92 14.99
N GLU A 110 -26.34 6.43 16.23
CA GLU A 110 -27.37 6.80 17.22
C GLU A 110 -27.34 8.30 17.56
N ILE A 111 -26.15 8.87 17.77
CA ILE A 111 -25.98 10.30 18.06
C ILE A 111 -26.43 11.14 16.87
N ILE A 112 -26.00 10.80 15.65
CA ILE A 112 -26.42 11.53 14.44
C ILE A 112 -27.95 11.49 14.34
N GLN A 113 -28.57 10.33 14.55
CA GLN A 113 -30.02 10.19 14.53
C GLN A 113 -30.70 11.08 15.58
N GLN A 114 -30.20 11.09 16.82
CA GLN A 114 -30.76 11.85 17.94
C GLN A 114 -30.78 13.36 17.68
N TYR A 115 -29.70 13.90 17.10
CA TYR A 115 -29.51 15.33 16.90
C TYR A 115 -29.94 15.84 15.52
N SER A 116 -30.46 14.97 14.65
CA SER A 116 -30.82 15.31 13.28
C SER A 116 -32.33 15.26 13.01
N LYS A 117 -33.16 15.42 14.06
CA LYS A 117 -34.62 15.49 13.98
C LYS A 117 -35.06 16.54 12.95
N GLY A 118 -36.03 16.19 12.11
CA GLY A 118 -36.52 17.03 11.02
C GLY A 118 -35.63 17.04 9.78
N SER A 119 -34.56 16.24 9.73
CA SER A 119 -33.70 16.08 8.56
C SER A 119 -33.77 14.66 8.00
N VAL A 120 -33.17 14.45 6.82
CA VAL A 120 -33.03 13.12 6.20
C VAL A 120 -32.35 12.11 7.14
N LEU A 121 -31.42 12.59 7.99
CA LEU A 121 -30.63 11.75 8.90
C LEU A 121 -31.42 11.27 10.13
N GLU A 122 -32.63 11.79 10.39
CA GLU A 122 -33.50 11.27 11.46
C GLU A 122 -33.85 9.78 11.23
N LYS A 123 -33.87 9.36 9.96
CA LYS A 123 -34.14 7.98 9.54
C LYS A 123 -32.88 7.10 9.51
N LEU A 124 -31.70 7.65 9.83
CA LEU A 124 -30.44 6.93 9.81
C LEU A 124 -30.48 5.74 10.77
N LYS A 125 -30.24 4.54 10.23
CA LYS A 125 -30.12 3.30 11.00
C LYS A 125 -28.88 2.57 10.56
N MET A 126 -27.76 2.92 11.15
CA MET A 126 -26.44 2.44 10.74
C MET A 126 -25.63 2.01 11.95
N HIS A 127 -25.49 0.69 12.10
CA HIS A 127 -24.59 0.03 13.05
C HIS A 127 -23.51 -0.75 12.29
N ARG A 128 -22.59 -1.40 13.02
CA ARG A 128 -21.45 -2.13 12.48
C ARG A 128 -21.82 -3.10 11.35
N THR A 129 -22.89 -3.88 11.48
CA THR A 129 -23.25 -4.88 10.46
C THR A 129 -23.62 -4.22 9.14
N LYS A 130 -24.48 -3.20 9.17
CA LYS A 130 -24.83 -2.45 7.97
C LYS A 130 -23.62 -1.72 7.39
N CYS A 131 -22.79 -1.09 8.23
CA CYS A 131 -21.57 -0.42 7.81
C CYS A 131 -20.60 -1.37 7.11
N SER A 132 -20.34 -2.54 7.70
CA SER A 132 -19.52 -3.60 7.11
C SER A 132 -20.04 -4.01 5.73
N ARG A 133 -21.35 -4.24 5.59
CA ARG A 133 -21.95 -4.61 4.29
C ARG A 133 -21.87 -3.50 3.26
N LEU A 134 -22.05 -2.24 3.65
CA LEU A 134 -21.85 -1.10 2.74
C LEU A 134 -20.40 -1.00 2.28
N ILE A 135 -19.44 -1.29 3.16
CA ILE A 135 -18.02 -1.32 2.81
C ILE A 135 -17.71 -2.48 1.85
N SER A 136 -18.08 -3.72 2.19
CA SER A 136 -17.67 -4.91 1.45
C SER A 136 -18.49 -5.15 0.18
N GLU A 137 -19.81 -4.94 0.22
CA GLU A 137 -20.72 -5.34 -0.85
C GLU A 137 -21.12 -4.19 -1.79
N VAL A 138 -20.90 -2.93 -1.39
CA VAL A 138 -21.26 -1.76 -2.21
C VAL A 138 -20.03 -0.98 -2.62
N LEU A 139 -19.34 -0.37 -1.66
CA LEU A 139 -18.21 0.51 -1.93
C LEU A 139 -17.05 -0.25 -2.58
N SER A 140 -16.62 -1.36 -1.97
CA SER A 140 -15.51 -2.17 -2.47
C SER A 140 -15.84 -2.84 -3.81
N VAL A 141 -17.05 -3.39 -3.96
CA VAL A 141 -17.51 -4.03 -5.21
C VAL A 141 -17.52 -3.03 -6.36
N GLU A 142 -18.10 -1.86 -6.17
CA GLU A 142 -18.12 -0.87 -7.25
C GLU A 142 -16.72 -0.36 -7.58
N GLN A 143 -15.86 -0.10 -6.58
CA GLN A 143 -14.46 0.28 -6.85
C GLN A 143 -13.69 -0.82 -7.59
N LYS A 144 -13.98 -2.10 -7.31
CA LYS A 144 -13.40 -3.24 -8.04
C LYS A 144 -13.89 -3.26 -9.49
N ASN A 145 -15.19 -3.08 -9.71
CA ASN A 145 -15.79 -3.08 -11.04
C ASN A 145 -15.29 -1.88 -11.87
N GLU A 146 -15.29 -0.67 -11.31
CA GLU A 146 -14.75 0.52 -11.99
C GLU A 146 -13.28 0.31 -12.40
N LEU A 147 -12.47 -0.26 -11.52
CA LEU A 147 -11.06 -0.54 -11.83
C LEU A 147 -10.93 -1.61 -12.93
N ARG A 148 -11.75 -2.67 -12.88
CA ARG A 148 -11.77 -3.71 -13.91
C ARG A 148 -12.14 -3.12 -15.28
N ASP A 149 -13.21 -2.35 -15.33
CA ASP A 149 -13.71 -1.73 -16.55
C ASP A 149 -12.67 -0.73 -17.11
N ASP A 150 -11.98 0.02 -16.25
CA ASP A 150 -10.93 0.96 -16.68
C ASP A 150 -9.61 0.28 -17.09
N LEU A 151 -9.37 -0.98 -16.70
CA LEU A 151 -8.17 -1.72 -17.11
C LEU A 151 -8.36 -2.55 -18.39
N GLU A 152 -9.61 -2.79 -18.81
CA GLU A 152 -9.92 -3.69 -19.90
C GLU A 152 -9.21 -3.29 -21.21
N GLY A 153 -8.48 -4.25 -21.80
CA GLY A 153 -7.74 -4.06 -23.06
C GLY A 153 -6.53 -3.14 -22.99
N LYS A 154 -6.13 -2.67 -21.80
CA LYS A 154 -5.01 -1.72 -21.64
C LYS A 154 -3.71 -2.41 -21.27
N LYS A 155 -2.61 -1.75 -21.63
CA LYS A 155 -1.28 -2.11 -21.12
C LYS A 155 -1.12 -1.67 -19.68
N TYR A 156 -0.36 -2.45 -18.92
CA TYR A 156 -0.15 -2.19 -17.50
C TYR A 156 1.19 -2.73 -17.00
N SER A 157 1.62 -2.26 -15.83
CA SER A 157 2.75 -2.83 -15.09
C SER A 157 2.29 -3.37 -13.75
N ILE A 158 2.92 -4.44 -13.31
CA ILE A 158 2.65 -5.07 -12.02
C ILE A 158 3.69 -4.61 -11.01
N LEU A 159 3.25 -4.21 -9.82
CA LEU A 159 4.08 -3.97 -8.66
C LEU A 159 3.71 -5.03 -7.61
N MET A 160 4.66 -5.88 -7.23
CA MET A 160 4.42 -7.05 -6.37
C MET A 160 5.49 -7.18 -5.30
N ASP A 161 5.08 -7.24 -4.04
CA ASP A 161 5.96 -7.51 -2.92
C ASP A 161 5.30 -8.41 -1.87
N GLU A 162 6.13 -9.00 -1.01
CA GLU A 162 5.71 -9.79 0.14
C GLU A 162 5.67 -8.92 1.41
N THR A 163 4.76 -9.24 2.32
CA THR A 163 4.72 -8.69 3.67
C THR A 163 4.34 -9.75 4.68
N THR A 164 4.73 -9.54 5.94
CA THR A 164 4.25 -10.33 7.07
C THR A 164 3.36 -9.45 7.93
N ASP A 165 2.12 -9.88 8.13
CA ASP A 165 1.16 -9.10 8.89
C ASP A 165 1.32 -9.29 10.41
N ILE A 166 0.51 -8.56 11.18
CA ILE A 166 0.62 -8.57 12.64
C ILE A 166 0.25 -9.92 13.29
N SER A 167 -0.49 -10.77 12.58
CA SER A 167 -0.82 -12.14 12.96
C SER A 167 0.25 -13.16 12.53
N SER A 168 1.40 -12.70 12.01
CA SER A 168 2.48 -13.52 11.47
C SER A 168 2.11 -14.32 10.22
N GLU A 169 1.07 -13.88 9.50
CA GLU A 169 0.71 -14.44 8.20
C GLU A 169 1.49 -13.75 7.09
N LYS A 170 2.05 -14.54 6.17
CA LYS A 170 2.68 -14.00 4.96
C LYS A 170 1.61 -13.67 3.92
N LYS A 171 1.73 -12.49 3.33
CA LYS A 171 0.80 -11.97 2.33
C LYS A 171 1.59 -11.41 1.16
N VAL A 172 1.06 -11.59 -0.03
CA VAL A 172 1.55 -10.93 -1.24
C VAL A 172 0.58 -9.82 -1.60
N GLY A 173 1.10 -8.60 -1.73
CA GLY A 173 0.34 -7.45 -2.21
C GLY A 173 0.61 -7.20 -3.68
N LEU A 174 -0.45 -6.97 -4.44
CA LEU A 174 -0.36 -6.61 -5.86
C LEU A 174 -0.97 -5.23 -6.09
N CYS A 175 -0.19 -4.35 -6.71
CA CYS A 175 -0.67 -3.10 -7.28
C CYS A 175 -0.43 -3.10 -8.80
N ILE A 176 -1.26 -2.37 -9.52
CA ILE A 176 -1.13 -2.18 -10.97
C ILE A 176 -0.87 -0.71 -11.25
N LYS A 177 0.10 -0.45 -12.13
CA LYS A 177 0.33 0.85 -12.74
C LYS A 177 -0.22 0.83 -14.17
N TYR A 178 -1.13 1.74 -14.50
CA TYR A 178 -1.78 1.81 -15.81
C TYR A 178 -2.19 3.26 -16.13
N PHE A 179 -2.59 3.51 -17.37
CA PHE A 179 -3.17 4.78 -17.78
C PHE A 179 -4.70 4.72 -17.71
N SER A 180 -5.30 5.54 -16.86
CA SER A 180 -6.75 5.70 -16.79
C SER A 180 -7.20 6.64 -17.90
N GLU A 181 -8.10 6.17 -18.76
CA GLU A 181 -8.69 7.02 -19.81
C GLU A 181 -9.77 7.93 -19.21
N LYS A 182 -10.39 7.49 -18.09
CA LYS A 182 -11.38 8.27 -17.34
C LYS A 182 -10.73 9.44 -16.60
N HIS A 183 -9.61 9.18 -15.95
CA HIS A 183 -8.90 10.17 -15.13
C HIS A 183 -7.77 10.90 -15.88
N LEU A 184 -7.40 10.38 -17.05
CA LEU A 184 -6.43 10.98 -17.97
C LEU A 184 -5.06 11.15 -17.30
N CYS A 185 -4.67 10.14 -16.52
CA CYS A 185 -3.42 10.10 -15.79
C CYS A 185 -2.94 8.66 -15.60
N VAL A 186 -1.65 8.52 -15.28
CA VAL A 186 -1.10 7.25 -14.84
C VAL A 186 -1.42 7.06 -13.36
N GLU A 187 -2.06 5.95 -13.03
CA GLU A 187 -2.46 5.62 -11.66
C GLU A 187 -1.77 4.34 -11.17
N ASP A 188 -1.37 4.34 -9.90
CA ASP A 188 -1.06 3.13 -9.16
C ASP A 188 -2.30 2.72 -8.35
N GLN A 189 -2.89 1.56 -8.66
CA GLN A 189 -4.09 1.05 -7.99
C GLN A 189 -3.85 -0.29 -7.30
N PHE A 190 -4.52 -0.50 -6.17
CA PHE A 190 -4.43 -1.76 -5.42
C PHE A 190 -5.33 -2.82 -6.05
N LEU A 191 -4.74 -3.96 -6.43
CA LEU A 191 -5.47 -5.06 -7.03
C LEU A 191 -6.01 -6.03 -5.98
N GLY A 192 -5.15 -6.48 -5.07
CA GLY A 192 -5.52 -7.47 -4.05
C GLY A 192 -4.37 -7.90 -3.14
N LEU A 193 -4.75 -8.66 -2.10
CA LEU A 193 -3.84 -9.32 -1.17
C LEU A 193 -4.14 -10.82 -1.15
N VAL A 194 -3.12 -11.64 -1.30
CA VAL A 194 -3.26 -13.10 -1.20
C VAL A 194 -2.45 -13.60 -0.01
N SER A 195 -3.08 -14.35 0.88
CA SER A 195 -2.37 -15.08 1.93
C SER A 195 -1.62 -16.26 1.31
N VAL A 196 -0.33 -16.38 1.58
CA VAL A 196 0.52 -17.45 1.05
C VAL A 196 1.20 -18.18 2.19
N THR A 197 1.14 -19.51 2.18
CA THR A 197 1.88 -20.37 3.11
C THR A 197 3.31 -20.57 2.62
N GLU A 198 3.46 -20.82 1.33
CA GLU A 198 4.73 -21.01 0.64
C GLU A 198 5.12 -19.75 -0.14
N THR A 199 6.39 -19.35 -0.03
CA THR A 199 6.95 -18.20 -0.77
C THR A 199 7.79 -18.66 -1.95
N THR A 200 7.44 -19.79 -2.59
CA THR A 200 8.13 -20.27 -3.80
C THR A 200 7.73 -19.43 -5.01
N GLY A 201 8.61 -19.28 -6.01
CA GLY A 201 8.31 -18.47 -7.19
C GLY A 201 7.07 -18.95 -7.97
N GLU A 202 6.72 -20.24 -7.87
CA GLU A 202 5.49 -20.80 -8.44
C GLU A 202 4.24 -20.43 -7.65
N ALA A 203 4.24 -20.60 -6.33
CA ALA A 203 3.11 -20.23 -5.48
C ALA A 203 2.78 -18.73 -5.61
N LEU A 204 3.82 -17.88 -5.64
CA LEU A 204 3.70 -16.44 -5.83
C LEU A 204 3.16 -16.09 -7.22
N PHE A 205 3.62 -16.76 -8.27
CA PHE A 205 3.11 -16.56 -9.63
C PHE A 205 1.64 -16.96 -9.78
N ASN A 206 1.24 -18.09 -9.20
CA ASN A 206 -0.15 -18.56 -9.22
C ASN A 206 -1.06 -17.58 -8.45
N ALA A 207 -0.62 -17.09 -7.29
CA ALA A 207 -1.35 -16.06 -6.54
C ALA A 207 -1.54 -14.77 -7.36
N MET A 208 -0.51 -14.33 -8.06
CA MET A 208 -0.59 -13.19 -8.98
C MET A 208 -1.57 -13.47 -10.13
N GLN A 209 -1.50 -14.63 -10.78
CA GLN A 209 -2.40 -14.99 -11.88
C GLN A 209 -3.86 -15.02 -11.45
N THR A 210 -4.18 -15.59 -10.28
CA THR A 210 -5.54 -15.59 -9.73
C THR A 210 -6.08 -14.16 -9.62
N LEU A 211 -5.29 -13.23 -9.06
CA LEU A 211 -5.70 -11.84 -8.96
C LEU A 211 -5.86 -11.19 -10.34
N LEU A 212 -4.98 -11.45 -11.31
CA LEU A 212 -5.14 -10.91 -12.68
C LEU A 212 -6.43 -11.42 -13.34
N HIS A 213 -6.75 -12.71 -13.16
CA HIS A 213 -7.97 -13.32 -13.68
C HIS A 213 -9.24 -12.69 -13.08
N GLU A 214 -9.25 -12.32 -11.81
CA GLU A 214 -10.40 -11.64 -11.19
C GLU A 214 -10.71 -10.26 -11.82
N PHE A 215 -9.72 -9.65 -12.48
CA PHE A 215 -9.85 -8.36 -13.18
C PHE A 215 -9.85 -8.53 -14.70
N ASN A 216 -9.99 -9.76 -15.22
CA ASN A 216 -9.93 -10.08 -16.64
C ASN A 216 -8.66 -9.57 -17.35
N LEU A 217 -7.54 -9.52 -16.63
CA LEU A 217 -6.29 -9.01 -17.17
C LEU A 217 -5.49 -10.12 -17.82
N ASN A 218 -5.07 -9.87 -19.06
CA ASN A 218 -4.17 -10.76 -19.76
C ASN A 218 -2.72 -10.42 -19.40
N LEU A 219 -1.94 -11.41 -18.97
CA LEU A 219 -0.54 -11.21 -18.63
C LEU A 219 0.30 -10.75 -19.84
N LYS A 220 -0.15 -11.02 -21.07
CA LYS A 220 0.52 -10.56 -22.31
C LYS A 220 0.55 -9.04 -22.46
N ASP A 221 -0.40 -8.33 -21.84
CA ASP A 221 -0.46 -6.87 -21.87
C ASP A 221 0.40 -6.21 -20.79
N CYS A 222 1.03 -7.02 -19.94
CA CYS A 222 1.97 -6.55 -18.93
C CYS A 222 3.28 -6.08 -19.58
N VAL A 223 3.59 -4.79 -19.45
CA VAL A 223 4.79 -4.13 -20.00
C VAL A 223 5.91 -4.00 -18.99
N GLY A 224 5.62 -4.10 -17.69
CA GLY A 224 6.61 -3.95 -16.65
C GLY A 224 6.30 -4.74 -15.38
N PHE A 225 7.35 -5.20 -14.69
CA PHE A 225 7.25 -5.91 -13.42
C PHE A 225 8.21 -5.31 -12.39
N GLY A 226 7.67 -4.72 -11.33
CA GLY A 226 8.41 -4.10 -10.22
C GLY A 226 8.31 -4.90 -8.92
N THR A 227 9.44 -5.13 -8.25
CA THR A 227 9.51 -5.91 -6.99
C THR A 227 10.81 -5.62 -6.20
N ASP A 228 10.88 -6.01 -4.93
CA ASP A 228 12.02 -5.83 -4.02
C ASP A 228 13.33 -6.55 -4.42
N GLY A 229 13.27 -7.50 -5.36
CA GLY A 229 14.46 -8.21 -5.85
C GLY A 229 14.75 -9.54 -5.14
N ALA A 230 13.84 -10.06 -4.33
CA ALA A 230 13.97 -11.40 -3.75
C ALA A 230 14.21 -12.48 -4.83
N ASN A 231 14.97 -13.53 -4.52
CA ASN A 231 15.33 -14.57 -5.49
C ASN A 231 14.09 -15.29 -6.05
N ASN A 232 13.08 -15.55 -5.23
CA ASN A 232 11.83 -16.19 -5.68
C ASN A 232 11.01 -15.27 -6.60
N MET A 233 11.21 -13.95 -6.51
CA MET A 233 10.56 -12.96 -7.36
C MET A 233 11.34 -12.70 -8.65
N THR A 234 12.67 -12.60 -8.58
CA THR A 234 13.50 -12.06 -9.67
C THR A 234 14.59 -12.98 -10.21
N GLY A 235 14.76 -14.17 -9.63
CA GLY A 235 15.75 -15.16 -10.03
C GLY A 235 15.62 -15.57 -11.49
N GLU A 236 16.68 -16.15 -12.05
CA GLU A 236 16.71 -16.54 -13.47
C GLU A 236 15.83 -17.75 -13.76
N ASN A 237 15.75 -18.68 -12.80
CA ASN A 237 15.01 -19.93 -12.90
C ASN A 237 13.96 -20.03 -11.80
N ASN A 238 12.79 -20.58 -12.12
CA ASN A 238 11.70 -20.91 -11.18
C ASN A 238 11.21 -19.73 -10.32
N SER A 239 11.41 -18.50 -10.80
CA SER A 239 10.94 -17.28 -10.16
C SER A 239 9.65 -16.76 -10.81
N VAL A 240 8.93 -15.86 -10.11
CA VAL A 240 7.79 -15.13 -10.68
C VAL A 240 8.18 -14.46 -11.99
N TRP A 241 9.32 -13.76 -12.02
CA TRP A 241 9.84 -13.10 -13.21
C TRP A 241 10.09 -14.07 -14.37
N SER A 242 10.73 -15.22 -14.13
CA SER A 242 11.03 -16.19 -15.19
C SER A 242 9.75 -16.69 -15.88
N ARG A 243 8.66 -16.85 -15.12
CA ARG A 243 7.35 -17.27 -15.61
C ARG A 243 6.60 -16.13 -16.32
N ILE A 244 6.68 -14.90 -15.80
CA ILE A 244 6.17 -13.71 -16.50
C ILE A 244 6.82 -13.56 -17.86
N LYS A 245 8.16 -13.65 -17.93
CA LYS A 245 8.92 -13.48 -19.17
C LYS A 245 8.57 -14.53 -20.23
N GLN A 246 8.21 -15.75 -19.82
CA GLN A 246 7.73 -16.79 -20.73
C GLN A 246 6.36 -16.44 -21.35
N THR A 247 5.48 -15.77 -20.58
CA THR A 247 4.11 -15.45 -21.02
C THR A 247 4.03 -14.10 -21.72
N SER A 248 4.77 -13.10 -21.24
CA SER A 248 4.92 -11.75 -21.80
C SER A 248 6.42 -11.46 -22.03
N PRO A 249 6.97 -11.83 -23.19
CA PRO A 249 8.37 -11.58 -23.53
C PRO A 249 8.74 -10.10 -23.59
N ASN A 250 7.75 -9.24 -23.82
CA ASN A 250 7.88 -7.79 -23.89
C ASN A 250 7.82 -7.09 -22.52
N CYS A 251 7.48 -7.82 -21.46
CA CYS A 251 7.53 -7.27 -20.10
C CYS A 251 8.99 -6.95 -19.73
N VAL A 252 9.22 -5.84 -19.03
CA VAL A 252 10.54 -5.48 -18.50
C VAL A 252 10.53 -5.47 -16.97
N LYS A 253 11.44 -6.23 -16.36
CA LYS A 253 11.64 -6.24 -14.91
C LYS A 253 12.34 -4.96 -14.43
N MET A 254 11.92 -4.43 -13.30
CA MET A 254 12.66 -3.43 -12.55
C MET A 254 12.78 -3.88 -11.10
N GLN A 255 14.00 -3.96 -10.59
CA GLN A 255 14.21 -4.14 -9.15
C GLN A 255 14.01 -2.79 -8.47
N CYS A 256 13.38 -2.80 -7.31
CA CYS A 256 13.14 -1.59 -6.54
C CYS A 256 14.45 -0.87 -6.23
N VAL A 257 14.58 0.38 -6.68
CA VAL A 257 15.73 1.24 -6.39
C VAL A 257 15.84 1.48 -4.89
N CYS A 258 14.71 1.72 -4.21
CA CYS A 258 14.69 1.95 -2.77
C CYS A 258 15.24 0.78 -1.96
N HIS A 259 14.81 -0.44 -2.29
CA HIS A 259 15.30 -1.66 -1.65
C HIS A 259 16.78 -1.89 -1.98
N SER A 260 17.17 -1.68 -3.24
CA SER A 260 18.55 -1.82 -3.70
C SER A 260 19.51 -0.88 -2.95
N LEU A 261 19.14 0.39 -2.81
CA LEU A 261 19.90 1.39 -2.06
C LEU A 261 19.99 1.03 -0.57
N ALA A 262 18.91 0.53 0.02
CA ALA A 262 18.94 0.03 1.40
C ALA A 262 19.90 -1.16 1.58
N LEU A 263 19.94 -2.09 0.62
CA LEU A 263 20.87 -3.21 0.63
C LEU A 263 22.33 -2.79 0.44
N CYS A 264 22.61 -1.76 -0.37
CA CYS A 264 23.96 -1.22 -0.52
C CYS A 264 24.52 -0.76 0.83
N VAL A 265 23.72 0.06 1.53
CA VAL A 265 24.06 0.52 2.88
C VAL A 265 24.21 -0.67 3.82
N LYS A 266 23.32 -1.69 3.73
CA LYS A 266 23.41 -2.89 4.57
C LYS A 266 24.72 -3.60 4.48
N LYS A 267 25.16 -3.84 3.25
CA LYS A 267 26.40 -4.54 2.97
C LYS A 267 27.63 -3.72 3.33
N ALA A 268 27.59 -2.40 3.16
CA ALA A 268 28.65 -1.53 3.64
C ALA A 268 28.78 -1.55 5.17
N PHE A 269 27.66 -1.54 5.91
CA PHE A 269 27.67 -1.62 7.38
C PHE A 269 28.30 -2.90 7.93
N GLU A 270 28.36 -4.00 7.17
CA GLU A 270 29.04 -5.24 7.58
C GLU A 270 30.56 -5.07 7.74
N ILE A 271 31.15 -4.01 7.16
CA ILE A 271 32.58 -3.65 7.30
C ILE A 271 32.89 -3.00 8.66
N LEU A 272 31.88 -2.37 9.27
CA LEU A 272 32.05 -1.61 10.49
C LEU A 272 31.96 -2.51 11.73
N PRO A 273 32.50 -2.07 12.87
CA PRO A 273 32.35 -2.81 14.11
C PRO A 273 30.88 -3.06 14.46
N SER A 274 30.53 -4.32 14.75
CA SER A 274 29.14 -4.76 14.98
C SER A 274 28.45 -4.02 16.13
N HIS A 275 29.24 -3.54 17.09
CA HIS A 275 28.76 -2.78 18.24
C HIS A 275 28.17 -1.41 17.86
N LEU A 276 28.54 -0.81 16.73
CA LEU A 276 27.85 0.41 16.26
C LEU A 276 26.38 0.13 15.94
N GLY A 277 26.10 -1.02 15.33
CA GLY A 277 24.72 -1.48 15.08
C GLY A 277 23.92 -1.69 16.37
N PHE A 278 24.59 -2.10 17.44
CA PHE A 278 24.00 -2.19 18.78
C PHE A 278 23.57 -0.80 19.28
N LEU A 279 24.42 0.24 19.21
CA LEU A 279 24.05 1.60 19.64
C LEU A 279 22.83 2.15 18.89
N VAL A 280 22.84 2.04 17.55
CA VAL A 280 21.76 2.53 16.68
C VAL A 280 20.41 1.84 17.01
N THR A 281 20.45 0.60 17.50
CA THR A 281 19.24 -0.16 17.86
C THR A 281 18.82 0.07 19.31
N GLU A 282 19.80 0.08 20.22
CA GLU A 282 19.57 -0.05 21.65
C GLU A 282 19.30 1.27 22.34
N ILE A 283 19.91 2.37 21.89
CA ILE A 283 19.59 3.70 22.41
C ILE A 283 18.11 4.02 22.15
N PRO A 284 17.57 3.92 20.92
CA PRO A 284 16.15 4.18 20.71
C PRO A 284 15.21 3.24 21.47
N SER A 285 15.60 1.96 21.58
CA SER A 285 14.82 0.98 22.33
C SER A 285 14.81 1.27 23.83
N TRP A 286 15.86 1.88 24.40
CA TRP A 286 15.91 2.25 25.82
C TRP A 286 14.78 3.20 26.21
N PHE A 287 14.52 4.19 25.37
CA PHE A 287 13.51 5.23 25.59
C PHE A 287 12.11 4.84 25.08
N LYS A 288 11.97 3.65 24.50
CA LYS A 288 10.70 3.18 23.94
C LYS A 288 9.70 2.92 25.07
N LYS A 289 8.53 3.55 24.98
CA LYS A 289 7.39 3.36 25.91
C LYS A 289 7.73 3.58 27.40
N SER A 290 8.79 4.33 27.71
CA SER A 290 9.12 4.73 29.09
C SER A 290 9.02 6.23 29.22
N SER A 291 7.95 6.71 29.86
CA SER A 291 7.76 8.13 30.19
C SER A 291 8.85 8.61 31.15
N GLU A 292 9.17 7.80 32.16
CA GLU A 292 10.18 8.08 33.16
C GLU A 292 11.58 8.32 32.54
N ARG A 293 12.09 7.38 31.73
CA ARG A 293 13.41 7.53 31.09
C ARG A 293 13.48 8.74 30.18
N ARG A 294 12.38 9.04 29.47
CA ARG A 294 12.27 10.24 28.63
C ARG A 294 12.29 11.52 29.47
N GLY A 295 11.57 11.53 30.59
CA GLY A 295 11.55 12.65 31.52
C GLY A 295 12.92 12.90 32.16
N ASN A 296 13.61 11.85 32.58
CA ASN A 296 14.95 11.94 33.16
C ASN A 296 15.98 12.44 32.13
N PHE A 297 15.94 11.92 30.89
CA PHE A 297 16.78 12.42 29.81
C PHE A 297 16.49 13.89 29.49
N LYS A 298 15.20 14.28 29.43
CA LYS A 298 14.82 15.67 29.20
C LYS A 298 15.37 16.61 30.28
N LYS A 299 15.33 16.23 31.55
CA LYS A 299 15.93 17.04 32.63
C LYS A 299 17.44 17.24 32.43
N ILE A 300 18.17 16.19 32.07
CA ILE A 300 19.61 16.28 31.78
C ILE A 300 19.85 17.17 30.56
N PHE A 301 19.07 16.98 29.50
CA PHE A 301 19.13 17.78 28.29
C PHE A 301 18.93 19.28 28.59
N ASP A 302 17.85 19.61 29.30
CA ASP A 302 17.50 20.98 29.68
C ASP A 302 18.58 21.59 30.58
N THR A 303 19.21 20.79 31.45
CA THR A 303 20.29 21.25 32.36
C THR A 303 21.62 21.51 31.64
N ILE A 304 21.96 20.70 30.64
CA ILE A 304 23.18 20.89 29.85
C ILE A 304 23.04 22.10 28.90
N ASN A 305 21.84 22.32 28.37
CA ASN A 305 21.58 23.32 27.32
C ASN A 305 20.89 24.60 27.83
N ILE A 306 21.00 24.95 29.12
CA ILE A 306 20.32 26.09 29.76
C ILE A 306 20.52 27.42 29.01
N ASN A 307 21.69 27.62 28.40
CA ASN A 307 22.10 28.89 27.78
C ASN A 307 22.28 28.80 26.25
N GLU A 308 21.88 27.71 25.61
CA GLU A 308 22.04 27.54 24.16
C GLU A 308 20.71 27.79 23.42
N GLU A 309 20.71 28.65 22.39
CA GLU A 309 19.63 28.73 21.38
C GLU A 309 19.64 27.50 20.45
N ARG A 310 19.92 26.32 20.97
CA ARG A 310 19.97 25.12 20.13
C ARG A 310 18.57 24.68 19.74
N GLN A 311 18.35 24.42 18.45
CA GLN A 311 17.22 23.67 17.90
C GLN A 311 17.27 22.16 18.25
N GLY A 312 17.85 21.79 19.38
CA GLY A 312 17.82 20.42 19.89
C GLY A 312 16.52 20.21 20.64
N VAL A 313 15.51 19.62 20.00
CA VAL A 313 14.36 19.10 20.73
C VAL A 313 14.70 17.67 21.15
N PRO A 314 14.38 17.21 22.38
CA PRO A 314 14.43 15.80 22.74
C PRO A 314 13.40 15.03 21.90
N LEU A 315 13.71 14.83 20.61
CA LEU A 315 12.83 14.18 19.66
C LEU A 315 12.83 12.70 20.00
N PRO A 316 11.64 12.07 20.07
CA PRO A 316 11.53 10.70 20.53
C PRO A 316 12.42 9.85 19.64
N PHE A 317 13.35 9.12 20.25
CA PHE A 317 14.26 8.23 19.55
C PHE A 317 13.46 7.32 18.62
N LYS A 318 13.39 7.73 17.34
CA LYS A 318 12.54 7.12 16.34
C LYS A 318 13.06 5.72 16.15
N LYS A 319 12.21 4.72 16.34
CA LYS A 319 12.65 3.32 16.20
C LYS A 319 13.09 3.10 14.75
N LEU A 320 14.15 2.31 14.57
CA LEU A 320 14.38 1.63 13.30
C LEU A 320 13.12 0.86 12.90
N SER A 321 12.61 1.13 11.70
CA SER A 321 11.64 0.24 11.08
C SER A 321 12.39 -0.98 10.55
N VAL A 322 11.88 -2.18 10.81
CA VAL A 322 12.44 -3.42 10.25
C VAL A 322 12.29 -3.44 8.73
N THR A 323 11.22 -2.84 8.21
CA THR A 323 10.87 -2.77 6.78
C THR A 323 11.33 -1.49 6.08
N ARG A 324 11.68 -0.42 6.82
CA ARG A 324 12.21 0.83 6.26
C ARG A 324 13.57 1.12 6.84
N TRP A 325 14.60 0.58 6.19
CA TRP A 325 16.00 0.76 6.55
C TRP A 325 16.47 2.23 6.56
N LEU A 326 15.68 3.13 5.96
CA LEU A 326 15.91 4.56 5.76
C LEU A 326 15.47 5.44 6.93
N VAL A 327 15.61 4.91 8.14
CA VAL A 327 15.48 5.68 9.38
C VAL A 327 16.81 5.67 10.15
N ARG A 328 17.87 5.07 9.59
CA ARG A 328 19.20 4.96 10.24
C ARG A 328 19.95 6.28 10.25
N GLY A 329 19.90 7.06 9.17
CA GLY A 329 20.52 8.37 9.08
C GLY A 329 19.93 9.33 10.09
N VAL A 330 18.59 9.41 10.17
CA VAL A 330 17.91 10.16 11.24
C VAL A 330 18.28 9.67 12.64
N VAL A 331 18.38 8.37 12.88
CA VAL A 331 18.78 7.83 14.20
C VAL A 331 20.24 8.14 14.53
N ILE A 332 21.15 7.97 13.58
CA ILE A 332 22.58 8.30 13.72
C ILE A 332 22.72 9.79 14.02
N TYR A 333 22.03 10.65 13.27
CA TYR A 333 22.01 12.09 13.50
C TYR A 333 21.50 12.43 14.91
N ASN A 334 20.39 11.84 15.34
CA ASN A 334 19.83 12.08 16.67
C ASN A 334 20.76 11.61 17.80
N ILE A 335 21.46 10.48 17.62
CA ILE A 335 22.47 10.02 18.58
C ILE A 335 23.67 10.98 18.60
N LEU A 336 24.11 11.43 17.43
CA LEU A 336 25.28 12.29 17.28
C LEU A 336 25.05 13.69 17.88
N ILE A 337 23.91 14.32 17.60
CA ILE A 337 23.60 15.67 18.10
C ILE A 337 23.35 15.70 19.61
N ASN A 338 22.90 14.57 20.18
CA ASN A 338 22.67 14.43 21.62
C ASN A 338 23.78 13.60 22.31
N TRP A 339 24.98 13.51 21.73
CA TRP A 339 26.00 12.57 22.21
C TRP A 339 26.40 12.83 23.67
N LEU A 340 26.57 14.09 24.05
CA LEU A 340 26.98 14.49 25.39
C LEU A 340 25.88 14.22 26.43
N GLU A 341 24.63 14.54 26.08
CA GLU A 341 23.46 14.33 26.92
C GLU A 341 23.20 12.84 27.10
N LEU A 342 23.34 12.06 26.03
CA LEU A 342 23.22 10.60 26.07
C LEU A 342 24.31 9.98 26.93
N LYS A 343 25.56 10.42 26.76
CA LYS A 343 26.70 9.97 27.58
C LYS A 343 26.41 10.24 29.06
N THR A 344 26.04 11.47 29.41
CA THR A 344 25.71 11.87 30.78
C THR A 344 24.53 11.07 31.35
N PHE A 345 23.47 10.91 30.57
CA PHE A 345 22.30 10.12 30.96
C PHE A 345 22.66 8.66 31.24
N PHE A 346 23.35 7.98 30.33
CA PHE A 346 23.68 6.56 30.50
C PHE A 346 24.73 6.33 31.60
N ILE A 347 25.61 7.29 31.87
CA ILE A 347 26.48 7.26 33.06
C ILE A 347 25.66 7.29 34.35
N SER A 348 24.62 8.13 34.44
CA SER A 348 23.73 8.15 35.60
C SER A 348 22.94 6.84 35.75
N GLU A 349 22.51 6.26 34.62
CA GLU A 349 21.76 5.00 34.58
C GLU A 349 22.64 3.77 34.93
N LYS A 350 23.98 3.88 34.93
CA LYS A 350 24.88 2.83 35.47
C LYS A 350 24.49 2.46 36.92
N LYS A 351 23.96 3.41 37.69
CA LYS A 351 23.54 3.23 39.09
C LYS A 351 22.01 3.20 39.24
N ASN A 352 21.32 4.10 38.54
CA ASN A 352 19.88 4.35 38.76
C ASN A 352 18.96 3.36 38.03
N ALA A 353 19.45 2.67 36.98
CA ALA A 353 18.64 1.72 36.26
C ALA A 353 18.29 0.49 37.10
N SER A 354 17.14 -0.11 36.80
CA SER A 354 16.73 -1.38 37.39
C SER A 354 17.76 -2.48 37.16
N GLN A 355 17.82 -3.48 38.06
CA GLN A 355 18.79 -4.58 38.00
C GLN A 355 18.87 -5.23 36.60
N LYS A 356 17.71 -5.45 35.96
CA LYS A 356 17.61 -6.07 34.62
C LYS A 356 18.13 -5.17 33.48
N ALA A 357 18.12 -3.85 33.66
CA ALA A 357 18.53 -2.88 32.65
C ALA A 357 19.94 -2.32 32.88
N ARG A 358 20.50 -2.49 34.09
CA ARG A 358 21.78 -1.91 34.51
C ARG A 358 22.97 -2.36 33.66
N TYR A 359 23.03 -3.65 33.31
CA TYR A 359 24.09 -4.15 32.42
C TYR A 359 24.04 -3.45 31.05
N ARG A 360 22.84 -3.36 30.46
CA ARG A 360 22.65 -2.67 29.17
C ARG A 360 23.00 -1.18 29.25
N ALA A 361 22.59 -0.47 30.31
CA ALA A 361 22.99 0.93 30.52
C ALA A 361 24.51 1.08 30.60
N ARG A 362 25.18 0.21 31.36
CA ARG A 362 26.63 0.23 31.51
C ARG A 362 27.34 0.03 30.17
N ILE A 363 26.94 -0.96 29.39
CA ILE A 363 27.50 -1.19 28.05
C ILE A 363 27.29 0.03 27.15
N ILE A 364 26.07 0.59 27.08
CA ILE A 364 25.81 1.78 26.27
C ILE A 364 26.68 2.96 26.72
N ALA A 365 26.82 3.17 28.02
CA ALA A 365 27.64 4.25 28.55
C ALA A 365 29.14 4.07 28.24
N GLU A 366 29.68 2.87 28.40
CA GLU A 366 31.08 2.55 28.04
C GLU A 366 31.34 2.82 26.55
N MET A 367 30.36 2.51 25.69
CA MET A 367 30.47 2.76 24.26
C MET A 367 30.33 4.24 23.87
N LEU A 368 29.56 5.03 24.63
CA LEU A 368 29.45 6.48 24.46
C LEU A 368 30.66 7.23 25.07
N GLU A 369 31.36 6.60 26.01
CA GLU A 369 32.64 7.07 26.56
C GLU A 369 33.79 6.94 25.57
N ASP A 370 33.73 5.98 24.64
CA ASP A 370 34.71 5.78 23.56
C ASP A 370 34.46 6.74 22.38
N ASP A 371 35.29 7.78 22.28
CA ASP A 371 35.22 8.81 21.24
C ASP A 371 35.46 8.26 19.82
N ALA A 372 36.10 7.09 19.67
CA ALA A 372 36.22 6.43 18.37
C ALA A 372 34.84 6.04 17.80
N ASN A 373 33.90 5.66 18.67
CA ASN A 373 32.52 5.37 18.26
C ASN A 373 31.81 6.61 17.76
N ARG A 374 32.03 7.76 18.40
CA ARG A 374 31.50 9.05 17.95
C ARG A 374 32.00 9.40 16.56
N LEU A 375 33.29 9.20 16.29
CA LEU A 375 33.91 9.47 14.99
C LEU A 375 33.28 8.64 13.85
N TYR A 376 32.93 7.38 14.08
CA TYR A 376 32.18 6.62 13.07
C TYR A 376 30.81 7.23 12.80
N PHE A 377 30.08 7.69 13.82
CA PHE A 377 28.78 8.33 13.63
C PHE A 377 28.92 9.66 12.87
N VAL A 378 29.96 10.45 13.14
CA VAL A 378 30.30 11.66 12.39
C VAL A 378 30.53 11.35 10.90
N PHE A 379 31.29 10.30 10.59
CA PHE A 379 31.54 9.85 9.22
C PHE A 379 30.27 9.34 8.52
N LEU A 380 29.49 8.49 9.21
CA LEU A 380 28.33 7.81 8.61
C LEU A 380 27.15 8.74 8.35
N CYS A 381 26.92 9.72 9.23
CA CYS A 381 25.72 10.55 9.20
C CYS A 381 25.44 11.18 7.83
N PRO A 382 26.36 11.97 7.22
CA PRO A 382 26.08 12.61 5.93
C PRO A 382 25.88 11.58 4.80
N ILE A 383 26.64 10.48 4.81
CA ILE A 383 26.57 9.45 3.76
C ILE A 383 25.21 8.75 3.81
N VAL A 384 24.78 8.29 4.99
CA VAL A 384 23.51 7.56 5.12
C VAL A 384 22.31 8.48 4.86
N GLN A 385 22.38 9.75 5.28
CA GLN A 385 21.32 10.73 5.01
C GLN A 385 21.15 11.03 3.51
N GLU A 386 22.23 10.98 2.71
CA GLU A 386 22.13 11.14 1.26
C GLU A 386 21.33 9.99 0.61
N PHE A 387 21.53 8.75 1.05
CA PHE A 387 20.72 7.59 0.62
C PHE A 387 19.26 7.73 1.05
N GLU A 388 19.00 8.26 2.27
CA GLU A 388 17.63 8.54 2.74
C GLU A 388 16.93 9.60 1.90
N ARG A 389 17.64 10.66 1.51
CA ARG A 389 17.13 11.71 0.62
C ARG A 389 16.70 11.13 -0.73
N ILE A 390 17.57 10.36 -1.37
CA ILE A 390 17.29 9.78 -2.69
C ILE A 390 16.11 8.83 -2.63
N ASN A 391 16.05 7.98 -1.60
CA ASN A 391 14.91 7.09 -1.47
C ASN A 391 13.59 7.82 -1.21
N ALA A 392 13.60 8.98 -0.55
CA ALA A 392 12.42 9.82 -0.44
C ALA A 392 11.96 10.33 -1.82
N PHE A 393 12.89 10.71 -2.71
CA PHE A 393 12.57 11.09 -4.10
C PHE A 393 11.90 9.94 -4.88
N PHE A 394 12.44 8.72 -4.79
CA PHE A 394 11.86 7.53 -5.46
C PHE A 394 10.52 7.06 -4.87
N GLN A 395 10.09 7.61 -3.73
CA GLN A 395 8.79 7.33 -3.09
C GLN A 395 7.71 8.37 -3.39
N LEU A 396 8.06 9.47 -4.08
CA LEU A 396 7.10 10.46 -4.56
C LEU A 396 6.11 9.80 -5.53
N LYS A 397 4.87 10.29 -5.56
CA LYS A 397 3.82 9.74 -6.44
C LYS A 397 4.05 10.12 -7.91
N ASN A 398 4.41 11.38 -8.17
CA ASN A 398 4.56 11.94 -9.51
C ASN A 398 6.02 12.31 -9.77
N ALA A 399 6.91 11.34 -9.58
CA ALA A 399 8.34 11.59 -9.79
C ALA A 399 8.67 11.51 -11.29
N GLU A 400 9.23 12.59 -11.83
CA GLU A 400 9.67 12.64 -13.22
C GLU A 400 10.88 11.70 -13.42
N PRO A 401 10.82 10.73 -14.37
CA PRO A 401 11.91 9.78 -14.57
C PRO A 401 13.28 10.43 -14.80
N GLU A 402 13.34 11.55 -15.52
CA GLU A 402 14.58 12.30 -15.76
C GLU A 402 15.20 12.83 -14.46
N GLU A 403 14.38 13.40 -13.58
CA GLU A 403 14.86 13.96 -12.31
C GLU A 403 15.36 12.86 -11.37
N LEU A 404 14.64 11.73 -11.31
CA LEU A 404 15.06 10.55 -10.54
C LEU A 404 16.41 10.00 -11.00
N LEU A 405 16.61 9.88 -12.32
CA LEU A 405 17.88 9.45 -12.90
C LEU A 405 19.00 10.41 -12.57
N LYS A 406 18.76 11.71 -12.72
CA LYS A 406 19.74 12.75 -12.44
C LYS A 406 20.19 12.70 -10.98
N GLU A 407 19.26 12.60 -10.03
CA GLU A 407 19.61 12.47 -8.61
C GLU A 407 20.42 11.20 -8.32
N LEU A 408 20.07 10.08 -8.97
CA LEU A 408 20.79 8.82 -8.81
C LEU A 408 22.22 8.87 -9.38
N ASP A 409 22.39 9.47 -10.56
CA ASP A 409 23.70 9.66 -11.21
C ASP A 409 24.56 10.64 -10.40
N LEU A 410 23.99 11.76 -9.93
CA LEU A 410 24.67 12.72 -9.06
C LEU A 410 25.15 12.07 -7.76
N HIS A 411 24.32 11.21 -7.16
CA HIS A 411 24.70 10.46 -5.97
C HIS A 411 25.85 9.48 -6.21
N HIS A 412 25.78 8.73 -7.31
CA HIS A 412 26.84 7.79 -7.66
C HIS A 412 28.17 8.53 -7.91
N GLU A 413 28.14 9.66 -8.61
CA GLU A 413 29.32 10.49 -8.82
C GLU A 413 29.81 11.16 -7.53
N SER A 414 28.92 11.61 -6.65
CA SER A 414 29.25 12.11 -5.31
C SER A 414 30.04 11.07 -4.50
N LEU A 415 29.54 9.82 -4.45
CA LEU A 415 30.21 8.72 -3.76
C LEU A 415 31.55 8.36 -4.42
N LYS A 416 31.60 8.33 -5.75
CA LYS A 416 32.81 8.01 -6.51
C LYS A 416 33.91 9.04 -6.31
N ARG A 417 33.58 10.34 -6.32
CA ARG A 417 34.56 11.43 -6.11
C ARG A 417 35.24 11.41 -4.75
N ARG A 418 34.68 10.70 -3.76
CA ARG A 418 35.35 10.49 -2.47
C ARG A 418 36.58 9.59 -2.56
N LEU A 419 36.61 8.70 -3.56
CA LEU A 419 37.60 7.64 -3.71
C LEU A 419 38.42 7.76 -5.00
N TYR A 420 37.92 8.49 -5.99
CA TYR A 420 38.52 8.59 -7.31
C TYR A 420 38.64 10.07 -7.73
N SER A 421 39.73 10.39 -8.40
CA SER A 421 39.94 11.67 -9.07
C SER A 421 39.04 11.83 -10.30
N SER A 422 38.98 13.04 -10.85
CA SER A 422 38.18 13.37 -12.04
C SER A 422 38.60 12.60 -13.30
N ASP A 423 39.86 12.19 -13.39
CA ASP A 423 40.40 11.32 -14.46
C ASP A 423 40.15 9.82 -14.20
N GLY A 424 39.44 9.47 -13.12
CA GLY A 424 39.01 8.10 -12.83
C GLY A 424 40.08 7.23 -12.16
N LYS A 425 41.20 7.79 -11.72
CA LYS A 425 42.20 7.07 -10.92
C LYS A 425 41.79 7.02 -9.46
N MET A 426 42.16 5.95 -8.76
CA MET A 426 41.96 5.91 -7.31
C MET A 426 42.84 6.94 -6.62
N LEU A 427 42.26 7.64 -5.65
CA LEU A 427 42.98 8.59 -4.82
C LEU A 427 43.96 7.84 -3.89
N PRO A 428 45.14 8.42 -3.61
CA PRO A 428 45.94 8.02 -2.46
C PRO A 428 45.10 8.04 -1.18
N PHE A 429 45.44 7.17 -0.22
CA PHE A 429 44.66 7.02 1.01
C PHE A 429 44.55 8.33 1.81
N GLU A 430 45.56 9.19 1.71
CA GLU A 430 45.64 10.50 2.35
C GLU A 430 44.65 11.51 1.75
N ASP A 431 44.31 11.35 0.47
CA ASP A 431 43.48 12.27 -0.32
C ASP A 431 41.99 11.86 -0.38
N VAL A 432 41.64 10.72 0.21
CA VAL A 432 40.25 10.23 0.28
C VAL A 432 39.37 11.20 1.07
N ASP A 433 38.22 11.58 0.50
CA ASP A 433 37.27 12.48 1.17
C ASP A 433 36.35 11.72 2.15
N PHE A 434 36.77 11.71 3.42
CA PHE A 434 35.99 11.24 4.55
C PHE A 434 34.98 12.28 5.08
N GLY A 435 34.99 13.50 4.54
CA GLY A 435 34.16 14.63 4.97
C GLY A 435 34.89 15.59 5.93
N ALA A 436 34.70 16.90 5.70
CA ALA A 436 35.38 17.95 6.47
C ALA A 436 35.15 17.87 7.99
N HIS A 437 33.91 17.61 8.42
CA HIS A 437 33.58 17.48 9.84
C HIS A 437 34.30 16.29 10.48
N PHE A 438 34.33 15.14 9.80
CA PHE A 438 35.09 13.97 10.27
C PHE A 438 36.58 14.26 10.36
N THR A 439 37.16 14.91 9.35
CA THR A 439 38.59 15.28 9.35
C THR A 439 38.94 16.19 10.52
N ASN A 440 38.09 17.18 10.83
CA ASN A 440 38.30 18.09 11.94
C ASN A 440 38.18 17.38 13.31
N GLU A 441 37.15 16.56 13.49
CA GLU A 441 36.97 15.80 14.74
C GLU A 441 38.07 14.74 14.93
N MET A 442 38.58 14.16 13.85
CA MET A 442 39.72 13.25 13.89
C MET A 442 41.00 13.93 14.37
N LYS A 443 41.27 15.17 13.92
CA LYS A 443 42.42 15.95 14.40
C LYS A 443 42.33 16.19 15.91
N LYS A 444 41.16 16.64 16.39
CA LYS A 444 40.92 16.84 17.84
C LYS A 444 41.10 15.54 18.65
N TYR A 445 40.67 14.41 18.09
CA TYR A 445 40.86 13.10 18.71
C TYR A 445 42.34 12.74 18.81
N GLN A 446 43.12 13.02 17.76
CA GLN A 446 44.56 12.76 17.74
C GLN A 446 45.32 13.60 18.76
N GLU A 447 44.92 14.86 18.94
CA GLU A 447 45.50 15.79 19.91
C GLU A 447 45.18 15.44 21.38
N SER A 448 44.03 14.78 21.64
CA SER A 448 43.54 14.53 23.00
C SER A 448 43.86 13.17 23.60
N HIS A 449 44.39 12.22 22.81
CA HIS A 449 44.59 10.83 23.25
C HIS A 449 46.02 10.32 23.01
N GLU A 450 46.66 9.76 24.05
CA GLU A 450 47.94 9.04 23.91
C GLU A 450 47.73 7.75 23.08
N ASN A 451 48.69 7.38 22.21
CA ASN A 451 48.58 6.28 21.23
C ASN A 451 47.43 6.40 20.20
N SER A 452 46.87 7.59 19.99
CA SER A 452 45.77 7.87 19.07
C SER A 452 46.07 7.58 17.59
N LEU A 453 47.33 7.64 17.16
CA LEU A 453 47.74 7.47 15.76
C LEU A 453 47.35 6.11 15.18
N ARG A 454 47.63 5.00 15.90
CA ARG A 454 47.30 3.65 15.43
C ARG A 454 45.79 3.42 15.38
N VAL A 455 45.07 3.91 16.39
CA VAL A 455 43.60 3.80 16.46
C VAL A 455 42.95 4.62 15.33
N SER A 456 43.43 5.85 15.11
CA SER A 456 42.96 6.75 14.06
C SER A 456 43.20 6.16 12.67
N LEU A 457 44.36 5.57 12.41
CA LEU A 457 44.66 4.89 11.15
C LEU A 457 43.74 3.69 10.92
N GLY A 458 43.54 2.84 11.94
CA GLY A 458 42.62 1.70 11.84
C GLY A 458 41.16 2.12 11.64
N LEU A 459 40.73 3.23 12.25
CA LEU A 459 39.41 3.82 12.06
C LEU A 459 39.25 4.36 10.64
N LYS A 460 40.17 5.20 10.16
CA LYS A 460 40.16 5.71 8.77
C LYS A 460 40.17 4.56 7.76
N ARG A 461 40.94 3.50 8.01
CA ARG A 461 40.98 2.34 7.12
C ARG A 461 39.62 1.65 7.01
N ARG A 462 38.92 1.46 8.13
CA ARG A 462 37.55 0.91 8.10
C ARG A 462 36.55 1.84 7.41
N CYS A 463 36.68 3.16 7.58
CA CYS A 463 35.88 4.13 6.83
C CYS A 463 36.14 4.05 5.32
N TYR A 464 37.40 3.86 4.92
CA TYR A 464 37.78 3.67 3.51
C TYR A 464 37.19 2.38 2.94
N ASP A 465 37.36 1.26 3.65
CA ASP A 465 36.82 -0.03 3.25
C ASP A 465 35.28 0.01 3.18
N PHE A 466 34.63 0.78 4.07
CA PHE A 466 33.19 1.06 4.01
C PHE A 466 32.79 1.80 2.72
N LEU A 467 33.49 2.89 2.37
CA LEU A 467 33.20 3.65 1.13
C LEU A 467 33.39 2.78 -0.11
N MET A 468 34.48 2.00 -0.16
CA MET A 468 34.77 1.08 -1.26
C MET A 468 33.66 0.05 -1.40
N LYS A 469 33.30 -0.62 -0.30
CA LYS A 469 32.21 -1.61 -0.29
C LYS A 469 30.88 -0.99 -0.71
N LEU A 470 30.58 0.21 -0.24
CA LEU A 470 29.35 0.93 -0.59
C LEU A 470 29.31 1.25 -2.09
N LEU A 471 30.40 1.75 -2.66
CA LEU A 471 30.49 2.07 -4.08
C LEU A 471 30.34 0.82 -4.96
N ASP A 472 30.96 -0.29 -4.56
CA ASP A 472 30.84 -1.56 -5.27
C ASP A 472 29.41 -2.11 -5.26
N GLU A 473 28.74 -2.04 -4.11
CA GLU A 473 27.35 -2.48 -3.99
C GLU A 473 26.40 -1.58 -4.80
N VAL A 474 26.63 -0.25 -4.82
CA VAL A 474 25.87 0.67 -5.68
C VAL A 474 26.08 0.31 -7.15
N LYS A 475 27.31 0.09 -7.61
CA LYS A 475 27.58 -0.31 -8.99
C LYS A 475 26.89 -1.62 -9.37
N MET A 476 26.91 -2.60 -8.46
CA MET A 476 26.34 -3.94 -8.66
C MET A 476 24.80 -3.95 -8.65
N ARG A 477 24.16 -3.14 -7.79
CA ARG A 477 22.71 -3.19 -7.54
C ARG A 477 21.92 -2.14 -8.28
N LEU A 478 22.55 -1.08 -8.76
CA LEU A 478 21.86 -0.13 -9.64
C LEU A 478 21.34 -0.88 -10.87
N PRO A 479 20.06 -0.68 -11.24
CA PRO A 479 19.32 -1.60 -12.10
C PRO A 479 20.02 -1.88 -13.44
N ASN A 480 20.17 -3.16 -13.80
CA ASN A 480 20.78 -3.58 -15.08
C ASN A 480 19.99 -3.11 -16.31
N ASN A 481 18.67 -2.90 -16.18
CA ASN A 481 17.81 -2.28 -17.21
C ASN A 481 17.96 -0.75 -17.24
N LYS A 482 19.17 -0.26 -16.88
CA LYS A 482 19.60 1.14 -16.99
C LYS A 482 19.27 1.73 -18.35
N SER A 483 19.34 0.97 -19.45
CA SER A 483 19.01 1.52 -20.77
C SER A 483 17.53 1.92 -20.89
N ALA A 484 16.61 1.06 -20.45
CA ALA A 484 15.18 1.38 -20.44
C ALA A 484 14.89 2.54 -19.48
N PHE A 485 15.42 2.49 -18.26
CA PHE A 485 15.22 3.55 -17.27
C PHE A 485 15.82 4.87 -17.75
N LYS A 486 17.11 4.90 -18.12
CA LYS A 486 17.80 6.08 -18.70
C LYS A 486 17.09 6.59 -19.93
N GLY A 487 16.55 5.69 -20.74
CA GLY A 487 15.83 6.04 -21.96
C GLY A 487 14.55 6.84 -21.69
N MET A 488 13.90 6.67 -20.54
CA MET A 488 12.69 7.42 -20.17
C MET A 488 12.91 8.94 -20.18
N ARG A 489 14.13 9.42 -19.87
CA ARG A 489 14.44 10.87 -19.85
C ARG A 489 14.21 11.54 -21.21
N TRP A 490 14.28 10.78 -22.30
CA TRP A 490 14.12 11.30 -23.67
C TRP A 490 12.66 11.47 -24.07
N LEU A 491 11.73 11.00 -23.23
CA LEU A 491 10.31 11.29 -23.35
C LEU A 491 9.93 12.56 -22.57
N ALA A 492 10.86 13.17 -21.84
CA ALA A 492 10.59 14.40 -21.12
C ALA A 492 10.26 15.54 -22.10
N PRO A 493 9.34 16.45 -21.75
CA PRO A 493 8.91 17.53 -22.65
C PRO A 493 10.09 18.38 -23.14
N LYS A 494 11.06 18.66 -22.25
CA LYS A 494 12.26 19.43 -22.55
C LYS A 494 13.19 18.75 -23.54
N THR A 495 13.28 17.42 -23.50
CA THR A 495 14.19 16.66 -24.36
C THR A 495 13.53 16.33 -25.70
N VAL A 496 12.27 15.92 -25.70
CA VAL A 496 11.54 15.54 -26.93
C VAL A 496 11.25 16.72 -27.85
N LEU A 497 11.09 17.93 -27.28
CA LEU A 497 10.90 19.17 -28.03
C LEU A 497 12.22 19.92 -28.29
N SER A 498 13.37 19.40 -27.84
CA SER A 498 14.67 20.03 -28.09
C SER A 498 15.08 19.87 -29.56
N GLN A 499 15.73 20.91 -30.10
CA GLN A 499 16.37 20.82 -31.43
C GLN A 499 17.78 20.19 -31.35
N THR A 500 18.47 20.37 -30.22
CA THR A 500 19.89 20.01 -30.05
C THR A 500 20.09 18.73 -29.25
N ASP A 501 19.23 18.49 -28.27
CA ASP A 501 19.38 17.42 -27.27
C ASP A 501 18.34 16.32 -27.47
N ARG A 502 18.01 16.04 -28.74
CA ARG A 502 17.00 15.05 -29.10
C ARG A 502 17.65 13.73 -29.47
N LEU A 503 17.08 12.64 -28.97
CA LEU A 503 17.56 11.30 -29.29
C LEU A 503 17.14 10.87 -30.70
N VAL A 504 17.98 10.05 -31.35
CA VAL A 504 17.60 9.38 -32.59
C VAL A 504 16.44 8.43 -32.32
N PHE A 505 15.47 8.37 -33.25
CA PHE A 505 14.27 7.54 -33.10
C PHE A 505 14.59 6.06 -32.79
N SER A 506 15.63 5.51 -33.43
CA SER A 506 16.11 4.14 -33.23
C SER A 506 16.79 3.89 -31.89
N GLU A 507 16.90 4.88 -31.02
CA GLU A 507 17.46 4.75 -29.67
C GLU A 507 16.40 5.03 -28.59
N LEU A 508 15.16 5.37 -28.98
CA LEU A 508 14.07 5.58 -28.04
C LEU A 508 13.84 4.32 -27.17
N PRO A 509 13.44 4.48 -25.90
CA PRO A 509 13.32 3.37 -24.97
C PRO A 509 12.23 2.38 -25.37
N LEU A 510 12.32 1.12 -24.90
CA LEU A 510 11.21 0.16 -24.97
C LEU A 510 10.54 0.05 -26.37
N GLN A 511 11.34 0.02 -27.45
CA GLN A 511 10.81 0.03 -28.83
C GLN A 511 9.84 -1.10 -29.17
N HIS A 512 9.87 -2.20 -28.41
CA HIS A 512 8.91 -3.29 -28.54
C HIS A 512 7.47 -2.88 -28.17
N LEU A 513 7.30 -1.72 -27.51
CA LEU A 513 5.98 -1.14 -27.20
C LEU A 513 5.41 -0.29 -28.34
N MET A 514 6.23 0.04 -29.35
CA MET A 514 5.76 0.78 -30.52
C MET A 514 4.80 -0.10 -31.33
N GLY A 515 3.61 0.43 -31.61
CA GLY A 515 2.67 -0.17 -32.57
C GLY A 515 3.16 0.02 -34.00
N ASN A 516 2.58 0.98 -34.73
CA ASN A 516 3.04 1.32 -36.07
C ASN A 516 4.29 2.20 -36.03
N LYS A 517 5.47 1.57 -36.09
CA LYS A 517 6.78 2.27 -36.03
C LYS A 517 6.91 3.40 -37.05
N ASN A 518 6.43 3.19 -38.29
CA ASN A 518 6.53 4.21 -39.34
C ASN A 518 5.69 5.44 -39.02
N ASN A 519 4.48 5.24 -38.47
CA ASN A 519 3.64 6.35 -38.05
C ASN A 519 4.28 7.10 -36.87
N ILE A 520 4.68 6.37 -35.82
CA ILE A 520 5.32 6.95 -34.63
C ILE A 520 6.58 7.72 -35.01
N GLU A 521 7.41 7.22 -35.92
CA GLU A 521 8.61 7.93 -36.38
C GLU A 521 8.27 9.26 -37.07
N ASN A 522 7.26 9.26 -37.95
CA ASN A 522 6.81 10.46 -38.64
C ASN A 522 6.25 11.50 -37.64
N GLN A 523 5.46 11.05 -36.68
CA GLN A 523 4.92 11.88 -35.61
C GLN A 523 6.04 12.43 -34.73
N TYR A 524 7.04 11.61 -34.39
CA TYR A 524 8.22 12.03 -33.65
C TYR A 524 8.92 13.15 -34.40
N ARG A 525 9.24 12.99 -35.69
CA ARG A 525 9.89 14.06 -36.47
C ARG A 525 9.12 15.39 -36.47
N LYS A 526 7.78 15.34 -36.45
CA LYS A 526 6.91 16.53 -36.54
C LYS A 526 6.58 17.20 -35.21
N ILE A 527 6.59 16.47 -34.09
CA ILE A 527 6.10 16.98 -32.78
C ILE A 527 6.77 18.29 -32.35
N MET A 528 8.06 18.46 -32.64
CA MET A 528 8.84 19.65 -32.28
C MET A 528 8.53 20.88 -33.14
N LEU A 529 7.88 20.70 -34.29
CA LEU A 529 7.51 21.80 -35.19
C LEU A 529 6.21 22.50 -34.74
N HIS A 530 5.48 21.88 -33.81
CA HIS A 530 4.20 22.36 -33.32
C HIS A 530 4.38 23.20 -32.05
N ILE A 531 3.68 24.33 -31.95
CA ILE A 531 3.83 25.32 -30.86
C ILE A 531 2.90 24.94 -29.70
N TRP A 532 3.26 23.89 -28.96
CA TRP A 532 2.43 23.34 -27.89
C TRP A 532 2.05 24.32 -26.77
N LYS A 533 2.84 25.36 -26.52
CA LYS A 533 2.57 26.32 -25.43
C LYS A 533 1.35 27.19 -25.69
N GLU A 534 0.90 27.30 -26.92
CA GLU A 534 -0.23 28.13 -27.33
C GLU A 534 -1.53 27.33 -27.47
N GLU A 535 -1.46 26.01 -27.34
CA GLU A 535 -2.60 25.12 -27.51
C GLU A 535 -3.52 25.10 -26.28
N ASP A 536 -4.83 25.08 -26.52
CA ASP A 536 -5.87 25.12 -25.47
C ASP A 536 -5.75 23.96 -24.46
N ILE A 537 -5.24 22.81 -24.91
CA ILE A 537 -4.98 21.63 -24.06
C ILE A 537 -3.98 21.92 -22.92
N PHE A 538 -3.19 23.00 -23.01
CA PHE A 538 -2.21 23.42 -22.01
C PHE A 538 -2.46 24.83 -21.46
N LYS A 539 -3.68 25.37 -21.61
CA LYS A 539 -4.06 26.71 -21.13
C LYS A 539 -3.81 26.94 -19.63
N ASP A 540 -3.93 25.89 -18.83
CA ASP A 540 -3.74 25.93 -17.36
C ASP A 540 -2.24 25.87 -16.96
N GLY A 541 -1.35 25.83 -17.94
CA GLY A 541 0.10 25.81 -17.77
C GLY A 541 0.76 24.68 -18.54
N PHE A 542 1.84 25.02 -19.25
CA PHE A 542 2.62 24.02 -20.01
C PHE A 542 3.41 23.09 -19.07
N PRO A 543 3.20 21.76 -19.12
CA PRO A 543 3.81 20.80 -18.20
C PRO A 543 5.28 20.52 -18.54
N SER A 544 6.17 21.49 -18.29
CA SER A 544 7.59 21.39 -18.69
C SER A 544 8.42 20.34 -17.94
N ASN A 545 7.95 19.87 -16.78
CA ASN A 545 8.61 18.88 -15.92
C ASN A 545 7.65 17.74 -15.52
N ASP A 546 6.62 17.48 -16.33
CA ASP A 546 5.66 16.41 -16.08
C ASP A 546 5.36 15.69 -17.40
N SER A 547 6.12 14.62 -17.64
CA SER A 547 5.99 13.79 -18.83
C SER A 547 4.58 13.20 -18.95
N VAL A 548 3.97 12.77 -17.86
CA VAL A 548 2.64 12.15 -17.90
C VAL A 548 1.61 13.18 -18.35
N SER A 549 1.57 14.35 -17.72
CA SER A 549 0.62 15.41 -18.09
C SER A 549 0.86 15.93 -19.50
N PHE A 550 2.12 16.03 -19.95
CA PHE A 550 2.45 16.42 -21.32
C PHE A 550 1.92 15.43 -22.36
N TRP A 551 2.22 14.14 -22.22
CA TRP A 551 1.78 13.13 -23.18
C TRP A 551 0.28 12.88 -23.11
N THR A 552 -0.35 13.01 -21.93
CA THR A 552 -1.81 13.05 -21.82
C THR A 552 -2.39 14.20 -22.63
N GLY A 553 -1.82 15.41 -22.53
CA GLY A 553 -2.27 16.57 -23.30
C GLY A 553 -2.18 16.31 -24.81
N ILE A 554 -1.03 15.80 -25.27
CA ILE A 554 -0.85 15.44 -26.70
C ILE A 554 -1.84 14.35 -27.13
N LYS A 555 -2.13 13.36 -26.28
CA LYS A 555 -3.13 12.34 -26.60
C LYS A 555 -4.55 12.91 -26.81
N LYS A 556 -4.86 14.04 -26.18
CA LYS A 556 -6.15 14.77 -26.34
C LYS A 556 -6.13 15.82 -27.44
N TYR A 557 -4.97 16.11 -28.01
CA TYR A 557 -4.85 17.13 -29.03
C TYR A 557 -5.70 16.76 -30.25
N GLU A 558 -6.53 17.69 -30.70
CA GLU A 558 -7.28 17.57 -31.94
C GLU A 558 -6.93 18.77 -32.83
N ASN A 559 -6.63 18.51 -34.09
CA ASN A 559 -6.42 19.56 -35.07
C ASN A 559 -7.76 20.18 -35.50
N SER A 560 -7.72 21.16 -36.42
CA SER A 560 -8.92 21.79 -36.98
C SER A 560 -9.90 20.83 -37.68
N SER A 561 -9.45 19.62 -38.01
CA SER A 561 -10.27 18.56 -38.63
C SER A 561 -10.84 17.57 -37.62
N GLY A 562 -10.52 17.71 -36.33
CA GLY A 562 -10.92 16.77 -35.27
C GLY A 562 -10.04 15.52 -35.17
N ASP A 563 -8.92 15.47 -35.90
CA ASP A 563 -7.99 14.34 -35.86
C ASP A 563 -6.81 14.63 -34.92
N ASN A 564 -6.28 13.60 -34.25
CA ASN A 564 -5.02 13.69 -33.50
C ASN A 564 -3.84 13.17 -34.33
N PRO A 565 -3.02 14.04 -34.95
CA PRO A 565 -1.87 13.62 -35.76
C PRO A 565 -0.72 13.03 -34.93
N TYR A 566 -0.77 13.07 -33.60
CA TYR A 566 0.29 12.59 -32.69
C TYR A 566 -0.16 11.44 -31.78
N HIS A 567 -1.33 10.85 -32.05
CA HIS A 567 -1.95 9.83 -31.20
C HIS A 567 -1.02 8.63 -30.91
N ASP A 568 -0.49 7.99 -31.95
CA ASP A 568 0.36 6.78 -31.80
C ASP A 568 1.64 7.06 -31.01
N LEU A 569 2.24 8.24 -31.19
CA LEU A 569 3.42 8.66 -30.44
C LEU A 569 3.07 8.90 -28.96
N ALA A 570 1.97 9.58 -28.69
CA ALA A 570 1.52 9.82 -27.32
C ALA A 570 1.16 8.52 -26.60
N GLU A 571 0.48 7.59 -27.28
CA GLU A 571 0.17 6.27 -26.75
C GLU A 571 1.44 5.45 -26.45
N TYR A 572 2.41 5.46 -27.37
CA TYR A 572 3.71 4.83 -27.14
C TYR A 572 4.45 5.44 -25.94
N ALA A 573 4.47 6.76 -25.82
CA ALA A 573 5.14 7.45 -24.72
C ALA A 573 4.47 7.15 -23.37
N ILE A 574 3.13 7.18 -23.30
CA ILE A 574 2.36 6.80 -22.10
C ILE A 574 2.66 5.35 -21.71
N ASN A 575 2.67 4.43 -22.67
CA ASN A 575 2.99 3.02 -22.43
C ASN A 575 4.42 2.84 -21.88
N CYS A 576 5.38 3.67 -22.32
CA CYS A 576 6.72 3.68 -21.75
C CYS A 576 6.73 4.19 -20.30
N LEU A 577 5.94 5.22 -19.99
CA LEU A 577 5.83 5.80 -18.64
C LEU A 577 5.14 4.87 -17.62
N LEU A 578 4.52 3.79 -18.08
CA LEU A 578 4.07 2.69 -17.21
C LEU A 578 5.23 1.90 -16.60
N PHE A 579 6.48 2.17 -16.98
CA PHE A 579 7.66 1.48 -16.45
C PHE A 579 7.73 1.58 -14.90
N PRO A 580 7.85 0.46 -14.17
CA PRO A 580 7.75 0.44 -12.71
C PRO A 580 9.08 0.81 -12.04
N ILE A 581 9.43 2.10 -12.02
CA ILE A 581 10.69 2.62 -11.46
C ILE A 581 10.84 2.33 -9.95
N SER A 582 9.72 2.27 -9.22
CA SER A 582 9.66 2.10 -7.77
C SER A 582 8.47 1.22 -7.38
N ASN A 583 8.62 0.45 -6.30
CA ASN A 583 7.55 -0.35 -5.69
C ASN A 583 6.78 0.42 -4.59
N ALA A 584 7.00 1.73 -4.46
CA ALA A 584 6.46 2.56 -3.39
C ALA A 584 4.92 2.46 -3.24
N ALA A 585 4.19 2.18 -4.31
CA ALA A 585 2.75 1.96 -4.26
C ALA A 585 2.38 0.77 -3.35
N VAL A 586 3.06 -0.36 -3.50
CA VAL A 586 2.81 -1.57 -2.70
C VAL A 586 3.23 -1.33 -1.25
N GLU A 587 4.36 -0.65 -1.02
CA GLU A 587 4.77 -0.27 0.33
C GLU A 587 3.78 0.69 1.04
N ARG A 588 3.14 1.59 0.30
CA ARG A 588 2.05 2.45 0.81
C ARG A 588 0.85 1.62 1.21
N VAL A 589 0.45 0.64 0.40
CA VAL A 589 -0.63 -0.31 0.75
C VAL A 589 -0.29 -1.09 2.01
N PHE A 590 0.94 -1.62 2.14
CA PHE A 590 1.36 -2.31 3.37
C PHE A 590 1.35 -1.39 4.59
N SER A 591 1.69 -0.12 4.41
CA SER A 591 1.58 0.86 5.49
C SER A 591 0.14 1.04 5.94
N GLN A 592 -0.82 1.09 5.01
CA GLN A 592 -2.25 1.13 5.33
C GLN A 592 -2.70 -0.16 6.02
N LEU A 593 -2.23 -1.32 5.59
CA LEU A 593 -2.52 -2.60 6.23
C LEU A 593 -2.15 -2.58 7.72
N TYR A 594 -0.97 -2.06 8.07
CA TYR A 594 -0.54 -1.93 9.47
C TYR A 594 -1.32 -0.87 10.29
N LEU A 595 -2.01 0.06 9.63
CA LEU A 595 -2.91 1.02 10.30
C LEU A 595 -4.31 0.42 10.53
N ILE A 596 -4.75 -0.45 9.61
CA ILE A 596 -6.04 -1.15 9.72
C ILE A 596 -5.93 -2.28 10.73
N LYS A 597 -5.01 -3.25 10.50
CA LYS A 597 -4.74 -4.35 11.43
C LYS A 597 -3.78 -3.91 12.53
N THR A 598 -4.32 -3.60 13.69
CA THR A 598 -3.54 -3.23 14.89
C THR A 598 -3.45 -4.41 15.84
N LYS A 599 -2.67 -4.29 16.92
CA LYS A 599 -2.58 -5.34 17.95
C LYS A 599 -3.93 -5.68 18.58
N VAL A 600 -4.82 -4.70 18.62
CA VAL A 600 -6.15 -4.82 19.21
C VAL A 600 -7.19 -5.23 18.15
N ARG A 601 -6.89 -5.02 16.86
CA ARG A 601 -7.76 -5.35 15.72
C ARG A 601 -7.03 -6.28 14.75
N ASN A 602 -6.64 -7.47 15.20
CA ASN A 602 -5.87 -8.43 14.41
C ASN A 602 -6.70 -9.55 13.78
N ASN A 603 -7.98 -9.69 14.16
CA ASN A 603 -8.87 -10.77 13.71
C ASN A 603 -9.76 -10.42 12.51
N MET A 604 -9.58 -9.25 11.89
CA MET A 604 -10.33 -8.88 10.69
C MET A 604 -10.08 -9.84 9.53
N SER A 605 -11.14 -10.28 8.84
CA SER A 605 -11.00 -11.15 7.66
C SER A 605 -10.21 -10.49 6.54
N LEU A 606 -9.66 -11.35 5.68
CA LEU A 606 -8.96 -10.92 4.49
C LEU A 606 -9.89 -10.13 3.55
N THR A 607 -11.16 -10.54 3.41
CA THR A 607 -12.15 -9.87 2.55
C THR A 607 -12.44 -8.45 3.01
N MET A 608 -12.68 -8.24 4.32
CA MET A 608 -12.92 -6.91 4.87
C MET A 608 -11.66 -6.04 4.78
N LEU A 609 -10.49 -6.60 5.09
CA LEU A 609 -9.21 -5.91 4.95
C LEU A 609 -8.97 -5.43 3.52
N GLN A 610 -9.18 -6.30 2.53
CA GLN A 610 -9.06 -5.95 1.12
C GLN A 610 -10.06 -4.86 0.73
N SER A 611 -11.29 -4.92 1.24
CA SER A 611 -12.32 -3.91 0.96
C SER A 611 -11.93 -2.53 1.45
N ILE A 612 -11.45 -2.42 2.69
CA ILE A 612 -10.97 -1.15 3.25
C ILE A 612 -9.74 -0.65 2.49
N LEU A 613 -8.78 -1.54 2.18
CA LEU A 613 -7.58 -1.18 1.42
C LEU A 613 -7.92 -0.68 0.02
N ARG A 614 -8.88 -1.32 -0.66
CA ARG A 614 -9.34 -0.90 -1.99
C ARG A 614 -9.94 0.51 -1.96
N ILE A 615 -10.83 0.79 -1.00
CA ILE A 615 -11.43 2.12 -0.85
C ILE A 615 -10.35 3.17 -0.57
N ARG A 616 -9.46 2.91 0.40
CA ARG A 616 -8.36 3.83 0.75
C ARG A 616 -7.41 4.07 -0.42
N SER A 617 -7.07 3.02 -1.15
CA SER A 617 -6.18 3.11 -2.32
C SER A 617 -6.81 3.94 -3.42
N ALA A 618 -8.07 3.66 -3.78
CA ALA A 618 -8.80 4.40 -4.80
C ALA A 618 -8.98 5.89 -4.45
N PHE A 619 -9.27 6.21 -3.18
CA PHE A 619 -9.37 7.59 -2.72
C PHE A 619 -8.01 8.29 -2.74
N GLN A 620 -6.95 7.58 -2.34
CA GLN A 620 -5.59 8.12 -2.32
C GLN A 620 -5.02 8.36 -3.72
N SER A 621 -5.30 7.50 -4.69
CA SER A 621 -4.83 7.66 -6.08
C SER A 621 -5.56 8.79 -6.78
N ARG A 622 -6.89 8.87 -6.62
CA ARG A 622 -7.75 9.91 -7.23
C ARG A 622 -7.74 11.25 -6.47
N ASN A 623 -6.98 11.36 -5.39
CA ASN A 623 -6.93 12.53 -4.51
C ASN A 623 -8.31 12.97 -3.97
N ILE A 624 -9.17 11.99 -3.66
CA ILE A 624 -10.53 12.20 -3.14
C ILE A 624 -10.50 12.08 -1.61
N CYS A 625 -11.08 13.07 -0.93
CA CYS A 625 -11.37 12.99 0.51
C CYS A 625 -12.76 12.34 0.73
N CYS A 626 -12.89 11.48 1.74
CA CYS A 626 -14.18 10.86 2.09
C CYS A 626 -15.31 11.88 2.38
N ARG A 627 -14.96 13.11 2.78
CA ARG A 627 -15.90 14.22 2.96
C ARG A 627 -16.55 14.67 1.65
N ASN A 628 -15.79 14.62 0.56
CA ASN A 628 -16.21 15.09 -0.76
C ASN A 628 -16.58 13.91 -1.68
N PHE A 629 -16.59 12.69 -1.14
CA PHE A 629 -16.95 11.51 -1.89
C PHE A 629 -18.45 11.55 -2.19
N GLU A 630 -18.79 11.43 -3.48
CA GLU A 630 -20.17 11.32 -3.93
C GLU A 630 -20.45 9.89 -4.40
N PRO A 631 -21.42 9.18 -3.79
CA PRO A 631 -21.79 7.85 -4.22
C PRO A 631 -22.32 7.83 -5.67
N THR A 632 -21.80 6.89 -6.47
CA THR A 632 -22.22 6.74 -7.86
C THR A 632 -23.62 6.12 -7.97
N LYS A 633 -24.27 6.27 -9.14
CA LYS A 633 -25.56 5.62 -9.41
C LYS A 633 -25.50 4.10 -9.21
N LYS A 634 -24.43 3.46 -9.70
CA LYS A 634 -24.19 2.02 -9.51
C LYS A 634 -24.07 1.64 -8.03
N MET A 635 -23.44 2.46 -7.18
CA MET A 635 -23.42 2.21 -5.72
C MET A 635 -24.82 2.27 -5.10
N LEU A 636 -25.65 3.21 -5.54
CA LEU A 636 -27.03 3.34 -5.05
C LEU A 636 -27.93 2.18 -5.49
N GLU A 637 -27.67 1.64 -6.68
CA GLU A 637 -28.30 0.42 -7.22
C GLU A 637 -27.87 -0.82 -6.44
N LEU A 638 -26.57 -0.98 -6.16
CA LEU A 638 -26.02 -2.06 -5.33
C LEU A 638 -26.51 -1.98 -3.88
N PHE A 639 -26.81 -0.79 -3.38
CA PHE A 639 -27.37 -0.61 -2.03
C PHE A 639 -28.86 -1.01 -1.99
N ASN A 640 -29.11 -2.31 -1.93
CA ASN A 640 -30.42 -2.94 -1.78
C ASN A 640 -30.37 -4.09 -0.76
N SER A 641 -31.45 -4.88 -0.61
CA SER A 641 -31.52 -5.99 0.35
C SER A 641 -30.49 -7.09 0.10
N ASN A 642 -29.99 -7.24 -1.14
CA ASN A 642 -29.11 -8.32 -1.53
C ASN A 642 -27.71 -8.21 -0.89
N ILE A 643 -27.35 -7.03 -0.34
CA ILE A 643 -26.12 -6.86 0.45
C ILE A 643 -26.07 -7.78 1.68
N TYR A 644 -27.21 -8.36 2.08
CA TYR A 644 -27.33 -9.33 3.17
C TYR A 644 -27.47 -10.79 2.69
N GLU A 645 -27.68 -11.03 1.40
CA GLU A 645 -27.93 -12.38 0.84
C GLU A 645 -26.62 -13.11 0.49
N ASN A 646 -25.57 -12.39 0.12
CA ASN A 646 -24.24 -12.95 -0.14
C ASN A 646 -23.52 -13.23 1.20
N SER A 647 -23.76 -14.41 1.78
CA SER A 647 -23.19 -14.83 3.07
C SER A 647 -21.75 -15.38 2.95
N THR A 648 -20.79 -14.56 2.52
CA THR A 648 -19.35 -14.87 2.67
C THR A 648 -18.71 -14.12 3.83
N THR A 649 -19.26 -12.96 4.21
CA THR A 649 -18.95 -12.22 5.44
C THR A 649 -19.71 -12.88 6.60
N THR A 650 -19.03 -13.66 7.45
CA THR A 650 -19.61 -14.18 8.69
C THR A 650 -19.75 -13.03 9.71
N ASP A 651 -20.63 -13.17 10.71
CA ASP A 651 -20.72 -12.21 11.83
C ASP A 651 -19.39 -12.05 12.60
N GLU A 652 -18.41 -12.93 12.36
CA GLU A 652 -17.03 -12.80 12.85
C GLU A 652 -16.31 -11.56 12.28
N ASP A 653 -16.68 -11.09 11.08
CA ASP A 653 -16.10 -9.87 10.49
C ASP A 653 -16.53 -8.59 11.23
N ALA A 654 -17.59 -8.68 12.04
CA ALA A 654 -18.09 -7.61 12.90
C ALA A 654 -17.49 -7.65 14.32
N LEU A 655 -16.68 -8.66 14.64
CA LEU A 655 -15.95 -8.78 15.91
C LEU A 655 -14.57 -8.12 15.78
N GLU A 656 -14.56 -6.78 15.70
CA GLU A 656 -13.31 -6.00 15.81
C GLU A 656 -12.68 -6.05 17.22
N PHE A 657 -13.29 -6.74 18.19
CA PHE A 657 -12.77 -6.90 19.55
C PHE A 657 -13.18 -8.25 20.16
N LEU A 658 -12.17 -8.99 20.63
CA LEU A 658 -12.15 -9.51 22.01
C LEU A 658 -11.09 -8.72 22.77
#